data_AF-A0A964ADL0-F1
#
_entry.id   AF-A0A964ADL0-F1
#
_cell.length_a   1.000
_cell.length_b   1.000
_cell.length_c   1.000
_cell.angle_alpha   90.00
_cell.angle_beta   90.00
_cell.angle_gamma   90.00
#
_symmetry.space_group_name_H-M   'P 1'
#
loop_
_entity.id
_entity.type
_entity.pdbx_description
1 polymer ?
#
loop_
_entity_poly.entity_id
_entity_poly.type
_entity_poly.pdbx_seq_one_letter_code
_entity_poly.pdbx_strand_id
1 'polypeptide(L)'
;MKSLWNDDEARALGQEPVALRVHTSRLLGRAPDLVLHGGGNTSVKATVTDFFGDPTEVLYVKGSGWDLATIEPAGFSPVRLETLLRMADLQTLSDSDMVREQRAALLDPYAPNPSVEAILHALIPFRFVDHTHTDAVVTVSNAPDGPERIRALYGDRVLVIPYVMPGFVLAREIRRLTRDVDWSRYEGMMLLHHGLFTWSDDAREAYERMIALVTLAEEHLAAEGAMDAPALAAAPVEAPPLELARIRRAVSRSAGHAVVARFSGSREAAGFASRSDVADLATRGPVTPDHVIRTKRIPVIIDDAPEAEVSAFVDAYRAYFARHDTGSLTCLEPSPRWAVWRDKGVIAFGTSAKAADQVADIARHTARCFQWGEALGGWTPLPEADIFEMEYWELEQAKLGKPSAPPPLQGKVALVTGAAGGIGRAIAERLRRDGAAVCALDLSEAVLGFERSADTMALVCDVTVGDAVQSAVEACVRRFGGLDVLVSNAGNFPPSEALDAIDDAAWQRCLDLNLTSHMKVMRAAVPFLELGIDPSVVVVASKNVPAPGPGAAAYSASKAALTQLSRVAALELAPKGVRVNMLHPDKVFDTGLWSDEKIRLRAAHYGLEVERYKRSNLLGVEVMSADVAALAAAMAGPTFRTTTGAQVPVDGGNDRVI
;
A
#
# COMPACT_ATOMS: atom_id res chain seq x y z
N MET A 1 12.48 25.93 -3.15
CA MET A 1 12.51 24.58 -3.77
C MET A 1 13.41 24.59 -4.99
N LYS A 2 14.14 23.50 -5.28
CA LYS A 2 15.00 23.38 -6.47
C LYS A 2 14.20 22.83 -7.66
N SER A 3 14.23 23.53 -8.81
CA SER A 3 13.67 23.03 -10.07
C SER A 3 14.33 21.71 -10.49
N LEU A 4 13.50 20.76 -10.93
CA LEU A 4 13.92 19.48 -11.51
C LEU A 4 13.89 19.51 -13.05
N TRP A 5 13.59 20.65 -13.66
CA TRP A 5 13.53 20.80 -15.10
C TRP A 5 14.88 20.50 -15.76
N ASN A 6 14.85 19.74 -16.86
CA ASN A 6 16.02 19.44 -17.66
C ASN A 6 15.76 19.78 -19.13
N ASP A 7 16.54 20.73 -19.67
CA ASP A 7 16.40 21.20 -21.05
C ASP A 7 16.71 20.14 -22.11
N ASP A 8 17.61 19.18 -21.82
CA ASP A 8 17.93 18.09 -22.75
C ASP A 8 16.80 17.06 -22.81
N GLU A 9 16.23 16.70 -21.66
CA GLU A 9 15.07 15.81 -21.60
C GLU A 9 13.85 16.42 -22.30
N ALA A 10 13.58 17.71 -22.06
CA ALA A 10 12.48 18.41 -22.71
C ALA A 10 12.68 18.52 -24.23
N ARG A 11 13.91 18.82 -24.70
CA ARG A 11 14.22 18.87 -26.14
C ARG A 11 14.00 17.54 -26.84
N ALA A 12 14.31 16.43 -26.18
CA ALA A 12 14.15 15.08 -26.74
C ALA A 12 12.67 14.69 -26.98
N LEU A 13 11.73 15.33 -26.26
CA LEU A 13 10.28 15.10 -26.39
C LEU A 13 9.66 15.91 -27.55
N GLY A 14 10.39 16.86 -28.13
CA GLY A 14 9.89 17.76 -29.16
C GLY A 14 8.87 18.78 -28.63
N GLN A 15 8.00 19.25 -29.51
CA GLN A 15 6.95 20.26 -29.21
C GLN A 15 5.55 19.63 -29.11
N GLU A 16 5.48 18.32 -28.88
CA GLU A 16 4.21 17.62 -28.72
C GLU A 16 3.63 17.95 -27.33
N PRO A 17 2.46 18.62 -27.26
CA PRO A 17 1.92 19.13 -26.01
C PRO A 17 1.67 18.05 -24.94
N VAL A 18 1.19 16.86 -25.31
CA VAL A 18 0.88 15.80 -24.34
C VAL A 18 2.15 15.20 -23.76
N ALA A 19 3.19 14.99 -24.57
CA ALA A 19 4.49 14.50 -24.13
C ALA A 19 5.18 15.48 -23.17
N LEU A 20 5.17 16.78 -23.49
CA LEU A 20 5.66 17.82 -22.59
C LEU A 20 4.84 17.88 -21.29
N ARG A 21 3.52 17.65 -21.39
CA ARG A 21 2.67 17.60 -20.21
C ARG A 21 2.99 16.40 -19.31
N VAL A 22 3.17 15.21 -19.87
CA VAL A 22 3.61 14.02 -19.13
C VAL A 22 4.92 14.27 -18.40
N HIS A 23 5.89 14.90 -19.07
CA HIS A 23 7.19 15.22 -18.46
C HIS A 23 7.04 16.12 -17.23
N THR A 24 6.37 17.26 -17.38
CA THR A 24 6.17 18.23 -16.30
C THR A 24 5.28 17.71 -15.17
N SER A 25 4.24 16.93 -15.47
CA SER A 25 3.45 16.21 -14.46
C SER A 25 4.33 15.29 -13.61
N ARG A 26 5.25 14.56 -14.24
CA ARG A 26 6.22 13.71 -13.52
C ARG A 26 7.21 14.51 -12.69
N LEU A 27 7.64 15.70 -13.15
CA LEU A 27 8.49 16.58 -12.34
C LEU A 27 7.78 17.03 -11.07
N LEU A 28 6.50 17.43 -11.17
CA LEU A 28 5.68 17.79 -10.01
C LEU A 28 5.46 16.58 -9.08
N GLY A 29 5.08 15.43 -9.63
CA GLY A 29 4.82 14.21 -8.85
C GLY A 29 6.06 13.58 -8.20
N ARG A 30 7.27 13.86 -8.72
CA ARG A 30 8.53 13.44 -8.09
C ARG A 30 8.90 14.25 -6.84
N ALA A 31 8.24 15.38 -6.60
CA ALA A 31 8.43 16.21 -5.41
C ALA A 31 7.25 15.99 -4.45
N PRO A 32 7.39 15.15 -3.41
CA PRO A 32 6.29 14.79 -2.51
C PRO A 32 5.72 16.00 -1.74
N ASP A 33 6.51 17.05 -1.57
CA ASP A 33 6.09 18.30 -0.91
C ASP A 33 5.11 19.12 -1.77
N LEU A 34 5.00 18.82 -3.07
CA LEU A 34 4.04 19.45 -3.99
C LEU A 34 2.75 18.65 -4.13
N VAL A 35 2.87 17.33 -4.29
CA VAL A 35 1.73 16.44 -4.54
C VAL A 35 1.98 15.09 -3.91
N LEU A 36 0.98 14.59 -3.18
CA LEU A 36 0.96 13.24 -2.60
C LEU A 36 -0.18 12.41 -3.20
N HIS A 37 0.11 11.14 -3.46
CA HIS A 37 -0.83 10.03 -3.67
C HIS A 37 -2.20 10.43 -4.23
N GLY A 38 -2.27 10.71 -5.53
CA GLY A 38 -3.54 11.00 -6.23
C GLY A 38 -4.09 12.43 -6.06
N GLY A 39 -3.45 13.27 -5.25
CA GLY A 39 -3.64 14.72 -5.24
C GLY A 39 -3.08 15.40 -6.50
N GLY A 40 -3.29 16.71 -6.61
CA GLY A 40 -2.89 17.53 -7.75
C GLY A 40 -3.55 17.15 -9.09
N ASN A 41 -3.65 18.13 -9.98
CA ASN A 41 -4.18 17.96 -11.34
C ASN A 41 -3.34 18.74 -12.33
N THR A 42 -3.15 18.19 -13.52
CA THR A 42 -2.43 18.88 -14.59
C THR A 42 -3.21 18.72 -15.88
N SER A 43 -3.18 19.74 -16.73
CA SER A 43 -3.79 19.67 -18.05
C SER A 43 -2.97 20.37 -19.12
N VAL A 44 -3.23 19.99 -20.37
CA VAL A 44 -2.77 20.71 -21.56
C VAL A 44 -3.90 20.87 -22.58
N LYS A 45 -4.01 22.05 -23.18
CA LYS A 45 -4.90 22.33 -24.29
C LYS A 45 -4.17 22.08 -25.61
N ALA A 46 -4.82 21.39 -26.54
CA ALA A 46 -4.26 21.12 -27.87
C ALA A 46 -5.37 21.02 -28.91
N THR A 47 -5.03 21.35 -30.16
CA THR A 47 -5.89 21.09 -31.31
C THR A 47 -5.52 19.72 -31.89
N VAL A 48 -6.50 18.84 -32.03
CA VAL A 48 -6.32 17.53 -32.66
C VAL A 48 -7.35 17.34 -33.76
N THR A 49 -7.05 16.43 -34.68
CA THR A 49 -7.98 16.03 -35.73
C THR A 49 -8.90 14.94 -35.19
N ASP A 50 -10.21 15.15 -35.25
CA ASP A 50 -11.16 14.14 -34.80
C ASP A 50 -11.39 13.04 -35.85
N PHE A 51 -12.28 12.09 -35.54
CA PHE A 51 -12.57 10.95 -36.41
C PHE A 51 -13.03 11.35 -37.82
N PHE A 52 -13.66 12.52 -37.97
CA PHE A 52 -14.18 13.02 -39.25
C PHE A 52 -13.15 13.86 -40.01
N GLY A 53 -11.98 14.11 -39.43
CA GLY A 53 -10.96 14.97 -40.03
C GLY A 53 -11.04 16.44 -39.59
N ASP A 54 -11.95 16.78 -38.67
CA ASP A 54 -12.17 18.16 -38.25
C ASP A 54 -11.20 18.58 -37.13
N PRO A 55 -10.60 19.77 -37.19
CA PRO A 55 -9.80 20.30 -36.10
C PRO A 55 -10.69 20.57 -34.88
N THR A 56 -10.37 19.94 -33.76
CA THR A 56 -11.10 20.05 -32.49
C THR A 56 -10.16 20.50 -31.38
N GLU A 57 -10.56 21.51 -30.62
CA GLU A 57 -9.85 21.90 -29.39
C GLU A 57 -10.19 20.96 -28.24
N VAL A 58 -9.15 20.46 -27.57
CA VAL A 58 -9.25 19.42 -26.55
C VAL A 58 -8.46 19.84 -25.33
N LEU A 59 -9.05 19.60 -24.16
CA LEU A 59 -8.35 19.59 -22.89
C LEU A 59 -7.92 18.16 -22.57
N TYR A 60 -6.63 17.91 -22.56
CA TYR A 60 -6.04 16.71 -21.97
C TYR A 60 -5.84 16.96 -20.48
N VAL A 61 -6.72 16.43 -19.64
CA VAL A 61 -6.67 16.61 -18.18
C VAL A 61 -6.35 15.28 -17.50
N LYS A 62 -5.63 15.32 -16.37
CA LYS A 62 -5.35 14.12 -15.57
C LYS A 62 -6.64 13.33 -15.31
N GLY A 63 -6.61 12.04 -15.63
CA GLY A 63 -7.68 11.12 -15.30
C GLY A 63 -7.71 10.77 -13.82
N SER A 64 -8.91 10.57 -13.28
CA SER A 64 -9.12 10.14 -11.90
C SER A 64 -8.40 8.80 -11.62
N GLY A 65 -7.66 8.74 -10.51
CA GLY A 65 -6.92 7.54 -10.07
C GLY A 65 -5.47 7.44 -10.56
N TRP A 66 -5.00 8.33 -11.43
CA TRP A 66 -3.61 8.37 -11.88
C TRP A 66 -2.69 9.17 -10.96
N ASP A 67 -1.49 8.65 -10.74
CA ASP A 67 -0.41 9.31 -10.01
C ASP A 67 0.46 10.13 -10.97
N LEU A 68 0.67 11.41 -10.66
CA LEU A 68 1.48 12.31 -11.48
C LEU A 68 2.93 11.82 -11.60
N ALA A 69 3.49 11.19 -10.56
CA ALA A 69 4.86 10.70 -10.55
C ALA A 69 5.12 9.64 -11.63
N THR A 70 4.08 8.89 -12.00
CA THR A 70 4.15 7.76 -12.95
C THR A 70 3.23 7.94 -14.16
N ILE A 71 2.57 9.10 -14.32
CA ILE A 71 1.55 9.28 -15.36
C ILE A 71 2.12 9.06 -16.76
N GLU A 72 1.31 8.49 -17.64
CA GLU A 72 1.61 8.26 -19.06
C GLU A 72 0.59 9.01 -19.93
N PRO A 73 0.79 9.12 -21.26
CA PRO A 73 -0.19 9.77 -22.14
C PRO A 73 -1.62 9.22 -21.97
N ALA A 74 -1.76 7.90 -21.78
CA ALA A 74 -3.05 7.25 -21.53
C ALA A 74 -3.72 7.64 -20.20
N GLY A 75 -2.98 8.26 -19.29
CA GLY A 75 -3.50 8.81 -18.04
C GLY A 75 -4.19 10.16 -18.19
N PHE A 76 -4.18 10.77 -19.39
CA PHE A 76 -4.91 12.00 -19.68
C PHE A 76 -6.21 11.72 -20.43
N SER A 77 -7.28 12.35 -19.97
CA SER A 77 -8.61 12.30 -20.60
C SER A 77 -8.73 13.41 -21.65
N PRO A 78 -8.89 13.09 -22.94
CA PRO A 78 -9.06 14.09 -24.00
C PRO A 78 -10.52 14.53 -24.10
N VAL A 79 -10.86 15.65 -23.45
CA VAL A 79 -12.24 16.18 -23.41
C VAL A 79 -12.40 17.37 -24.37
N ARG A 80 -13.48 17.42 -25.15
CA ARG A 80 -13.79 18.58 -26.01
C ARG A 80 -13.86 19.86 -25.17
N LEU A 81 -12.98 20.83 -25.47
CA LEU A 81 -12.82 22.06 -24.67
C LEU A 81 -14.09 22.92 -24.68
N GLU A 82 -14.74 23.05 -25.83
CA GLU A 82 -15.99 23.81 -25.98
C GLU A 82 -17.08 23.30 -25.02
N THR A 83 -17.22 21.99 -24.86
CA THR A 83 -18.22 21.40 -23.96
C THR A 83 -17.95 21.81 -22.52
N LEU A 84 -16.70 21.72 -22.04
CA LEU A 84 -16.34 22.13 -20.68
C LEU A 84 -16.62 23.62 -20.43
N LEU A 85 -16.31 24.48 -21.41
CA LEU A 85 -16.58 25.91 -21.31
C LEU A 85 -18.09 26.20 -21.23
N ARG A 86 -18.90 25.51 -22.04
CA ARG A 86 -20.36 25.64 -22.02
C ARG A 86 -20.97 25.12 -20.71
N MET A 87 -20.40 24.06 -20.15
CA MET A 87 -20.80 23.55 -18.83
C MET A 87 -20.57 24.61 -17.75
N ALA A 88 -19.47 25.37 -17.81
CA ALA A 88 -19.16 26.43 -16.85
C ALA A 88 -20.17 27.58 -16.82
N ASP A 89 -20.95 27.77 -17.89
CA ASP A 89 -21.97 28.83 -18.01
C ASP A 89 -23.35 28.38 -17.49
N LEU A 90 -23.51 27.13 -17.07
CA LEU A 90 -24.74 26.63 -16.47
C LEU A 90 -24.97 27.27 -15.08
N GLN A 91 -26.24 27.38 -14.68
CA GLN A 91 -26.59 27.84 -13.34
C GLN A 91 -26.39 26.73 -12.30
N THR A 92 -26.80 25.51 -12.63
CA THR A 92 -26.68 24.32 -11.78
C THR A 92 -26.29 23.13 -12.63
N LEU A 93 -25.46 22.25 -12.07
CA LEU A 93 -25.07 21.00 -12.66
C LEU A 93 -24.82 20.01 -11.53
N SER A 94 -25.52 18.87 -11.55
CA SER A 94 -25.28 17.83 -10.55
C SER A 94 -23.98 17.10 -10.83
N ASP A 95 -23.38 16.46 -9.83
CA ASP A 95 -22.17 15.66 -9.99
C ASP A 95 -22.33 14.53 -11.02
N SER A 96 -23.48 13.86 -11.00
CA SER A 96 -23.79 12.78 -11.93
C SER A 96 -23.93 13.28 -13.37
N ASP A 97 -24.57 14.44 -13.58
CA ASP A 97 -24.65 15.08 -14.88
C ASP A 97 -23.27 15.55 -15.33
N MET A 98 -22.49 16.17 -14.44
CA MET A 98 -21.14 16.64 -14.74
C MET A 98 -20.25 15.52 -15.26
N VAL A 99 -20.17 14.40 -14.54
CA VAL A 99 -19.37 13.25 -14.96
C VAL A 99 -19.89 12.65 -16.27
N ARG A 100 -21.22 12.55 -16.44
CA ARG A 100 -21.82 12.02 -17.66
C ARG A 100 -21.47 12.87 -18.87
N GLU A 101 -21.67 14.19 -18.79
CA GLU A 101 -21.40 15.10 -19.90
C GLU A 101 -19.90 15.19 -20.21
N GLN A 102 -19.03 15.17 -19.19
CA GLN A 102 -17.58 15.07 -19.36
C GLN A 102 -17.18 13.79 -20.10
N ARG A 103 -17.77 12.64 -19.74
CA ARG A 103 -17.53 11.37 -20.45
C ARG A 103 -18.06 11.37 -21.87
N ALA A 104 -19.25 11.96 -22.10
CA ALA A 104 -19.83 12.08 -23.43
C ALA A 104 -18.99 12.97 -24.36
N ALA A 105 -18.23 13.91 -23.79
CA ALA A 105 -17.33 14.81 -24.49
C ALA A 105 -15.92 14.25 -24.73
N LEU A 106 -15.63 13.00 -24.35
CA LEU A 106 -14.34 12.37 -24.62
C LEU A 106 -14.15 12.09 -26.12
N LEU A 107 -12.94 12.33 -26.62
CA LEU A 107 -12.55 11.85 -27.95
C LEU A 107 -12.14 10.37 -27.94
N ASP A 108 -11.65 9.87 -26.80
CA ASP A 108 -11.34 8.46 -26.59
C ASP A 108 -12.29 7.90 -25.52
N PRO A 109 -13.25 7.03 -25.88
CA PRO A 109 -14.19 6.46 -24.92
C PRO A 109 -13.53 5.50 -23.91
N TYR A 110 -12.31 5.03 -24.17
CA TYR A 110 -11.54 4.16 -23.27
C TYR A 110 -10.63 4.93 -22.32
N ALA A 111 -10.51 6.24 -22.49
CA ALA A 111 -9.76 7.09 -21.59
C ALA A 111 -10.35 7.08 -20.17
N PRO A 112 -9.52 7.35 -19.14
CA PRO A 112 -10.00 7.46 -17.77
C PRO A 112 -11.05 8.57 -17.62
N ASN A 113 -11.83 8.53 -16.53
CA ASN A 113 -12.72 9.63 -16.19
C ASN A 113 -11.92 10.94 -16.01
N PRO A 114 -12.34 12.06 -16.62
CA PRO A 114 -11.72 13.36 -16.37
C PRO A 114 -11.76 13.73 -14.88
N SER A 115 -10.81 14.55 -14.44
CA SER A 115 -10.86 15.17 -13.11
C SER A 115 -12.17 15.97 -12.94
N VAL A 116 -12.70 15.97 -11.72
CA VAL A 116 -13.84 16.83 -11.33
C VAL A 116 -13.56 18.31 -11.54
N GLU A 117 -12.28 18.70 -11.57
CA GLU A 117 -11.82 20.06 -11.82
C GLU A 117 -11.60 20.37 -13.31
N ALA A 118 -11.94 19.46 -14.24
CA ALA A 118 -11.73 19.67 -15.67
C ALA A 118 -12.37 20.97 -16.19
N ILE A 119 -13.53 21.36 -15.66
CA ILE A 119 -14.19 22.62 -16.00
C ILE A 119 -13.33 23.82 -15.58
N LEU A 120 -12.75 23.79 -14.38
CA LEU A 120 -11.84 24.82 -13.91
C LEU A 120 -10.58 24.92 -14.78
N HIS A 121 -9.97 23.78 -15.11
CA HIS A 121 -8.82 23.72 -16.02
C HIS A 121 -9.15 24.28 -17.42
N ALA A 122 -10.39 24.10 -17.90
CA ALA A 122 -10.85 24.68 -19.17
C ALA A 122 -10.99 26.22 -19.10
N LEU A 123 -11.45 26.76 -17.96
CA LEU A 123 -11.66 28.20 -17.78
C LEU A 123 -10.37 29.02 -17.79
N ILE A 124 -9.24 28.44 -17.39
CA ILE A 124 -7.93 29.11 -17.41
C ILE A 124 -7.46 29.23 -18.87
N PRO A 125 -7.35 30.44 -19.46
CA PRO A 125 -7.19 30.63 -20.90
C PRO A 125 -5.74 30.47 -21.39
N PHE A 126 -5.03 29.47 -20.86
CA PHE A 126 -3.64 29.16 -21.18
C PHE A 126 -3.48 27.68 -21.50
N ARG A 127 -2.45 27.37 -22.28
CA ARG A 127 -2.22 26.02 -22.79
C ARG A 127 -1.95 25.00 -21.69
N PHE A 128 -0.98 25.26 -20.81
CA PHE A 128 -0.57 24.38 -19.72
C PHE A 128 -1.10 24.90 -18.40
N VAL A 129 -1.72 24.03 -17.62
CA VAL A 129 -2.24 24.34 -16.29
C VAL A 129 -1.76 23.28 -15.31
N ASP A 130 -1.19 23.75 -14.20
CA ASP A 130 -0.70 22.93 -13.10
C ASP A 130 -1.51 23.24 -11.83
N HIS A 131 -1.85 22.20 -11.07
CA HIS A 131 -2.50 22.29 -9.78
C HIS A 131 -1.83 21.33 -8.79
N THR A 132 -1.42 21.85 -7.64
CA THR A 132 -0.71 21.09 -6.62
C THR A 132 -1.21 21.43 -5.22
N HIS A 133 -1.10 20.46 -4.30
CA HIS A 133 -1.53 20.56 -2.90
C HIS A 133 -0.33 20.73 -1.99
N THR A 134 0.43 21.80 -2.21
CA THR A 134 1.79 21.93 -1.68
C THR A 134 1.80 22.18 -0.18
N ASP A 135 2.62 21.46 0.56
CA ASP A 135 2.65 21.51 2.02
C ASP A 135 2.88 22.93 2.55
N ALA A 136 3.86 23.65 2.00
CA ALA A 136 4.21 24.99 2.46
C ALA A 136 3.04 25.97 2.29
N VAL A 137 2.44 26.01 1.09
CA VAL A 137 1.37 26.96 0.78
C VAL A 137 0.09 26.64 1.54
N VAL A 138 -0.27 25.34 1.64
CA VAL A 138 -1.45 24.90 2.40
C VAL A 138 -1.25 25.17 3.89
N THR A 139 -0.04 24.99 4.41
CA THR A 139 0.29 25.34 5.80
C THR A 139 0.08 26.82 6.08
N VAL A 140 0.62 27.71 5.23
CA VAL A 140 0.42 29.16 5.39
C VAL A 140 -1.06 29.53 5.31
N SER A 141 -1.81 28.88 4.42
CA SER A 141 -3.27 29.07 4.29
C SER A 141 -4.06 28.57 5.50
N ASN A 142 -3.57 27.55 6.20
CA ASN A 142 -4.22 26.94 7.36
C ASN A 142 -3.71 27.49 8.71
N ALA A 143 -2.84 28.51 8.69
CA ALA A 143 -2.47 29.25 9.88
C ALA A 143 -3.56 30.29 10.25
N PRO A 144 -3.60 30.79 11.50
CA PRO A 144 -4.37 31.97 11.85
C PRO A 144 -4.09 33.13 10.88
N ASP A 145 -5.15 33.81 10.46
CA ASP A 145 -5.09 34.88 9.45
C ASP A 145 -4.48 34.41 8.09
N GLY A 146 -4.66 33.12 7.76
CA GLY A 146 -4.16 32.50 6.53
C GLY A 146 -4.48 33.28 5.25
N PRO A 147 -5.72 33.77 5.04
CA PRO A 147 -6.04 34.61 3.88
C PRO A 147 -5.18 35.88 3.79
N GLU A 148 -4.94 36.55 4.92
CA GLU A 148 -4.14 37.76 5.02
C GLU A 148 -2.66 37.46 4.77
N ARG A 149 -2.15 36.35 5.34
CA ARG A 149 -0.77 35.87 5.12
C ARG A 149 -0.52 35.54 3.64
N ILE A 150 -1.43 34.84 2.99
CA ILE A 150 -1.34 34.50 1.57
C ILE A 150 -1.35 35.77 0.71
N ARG A 151 -2.20 36.75 1.01
CA ARG A 151 -2.21 38.04 0.31
C ARG A 151 -0.92 38.83 0.55
N ALA A 152 -0.38 38.83 1.76
CA ALA A 152 0.88 39.49 2.07
C ALA A 152 2.08 38.83 1.36
N LEU A 153 2.06 37.49 1.25
CA LEU A 153 3.11 36.70 0.64
C LEU A 153 3.18 36.92 -0.88
N TYR A 154 2.05 36.84 -1.57
CA TYR A 154 2.02 36.87 -3.03
C TYR A 154 1.66 38.23 -3.63
N GLY A 155 1.04 39.12 -2.85
CA GLY A 155 0.56 40.41 -3.33
C GLY A 155 -0.35 40.26 -4.54
N ASP A 156 -0.13 41.11 -5.55
CA ASP A 156 -0.91 41.11 -6.79
C ASP A 156 -0.51 40.01 -7.79
N ARG A 157 0.47 39.15 -7.46
CA ARG A 157 0.95 38.09 -8.36
C ARG A 157 0.01 36.88 -8.41
N VAL A 158 -0.79 36.65 -7.36
CA VAL A 158 -1.64 35.47 -7.24
C VAL A 158 -3.08 35.86 -6.92
N LEU A 159 -4.03 35.29 -7.64
CA LEU A 159 -5.46 35.45 -7.35
C LEU A 159 -5.83 34.58 -6.14
N VAL A 160 -6.31 35.19 -5.05
CA VAL A 160 -6.69 34.47 -3.82
C VAL A 160 -8.18 34.20 -3.79
N ILE A 161 -8.56 32.92 -3.74
CA ILE A 161 -9.94 32.46 -3.76
C ILE A 161 -10.28 31.83 -2.39
N PRO A 162 -11.39 32.23 -1.75
CA PRO A 162 -11.90 31.54 -0.55
C PRO A 162 -12.10 30.05 -0.79
N TYR A 163 -12.15 29.26 0.30
CA TYR A 163 -12.49 27.86 0.16
C TYR A 163 -13.88 27.69 -0.46
N VAL A 164 -13.94 26.84 -1.48
CA VAL A 164 -15.17 26.43 -2.15
C VAL A 164 -15.03 24.95 -2.45
N MET A 165 -16.11 24.20 -2.25
CA MET A 165 -16.16 22.77 -2.56
C MET A 165 -15.72 22.51 -4.01
N PRO A 166 -14.72 21.63 -4.24
CA PRO A 166 -14.25 21.27 -5.58
C PRO A 166 -15.36 20.75 -6.50
N GLY A 167 -15.10 20.77 -7.81
CA GLY A 167 -16.08 20.38 -8.84
C GLY A 167 -16.80 21.59 -9.46
N PHE A 168 -18.08 21.41 -9.79
CA PHE A 168 -18.84 22.43 -10.53
C PHE A 168 -19.02 23.74 -9.75
N VAL A 169 -19.23 23.66 -8.44
CA VAL A 169 -19.45 24.85 -7.59
C VAL A 169 -18.21 25.75 -7.61
N LEU A 170 -17.02 25.17 -7.44
CA LEU A 170 -15.74 25.87 -7.60
C LEU A 170 -15.59 26.46 -9.00
N ALA A 171 -15.80 25.68 -10.06
CA ALA A 171 -15.66 26.17 -11.43
C ALA A 171 -16.59 27.36 -11.73
N ARG A 172 -17.83 27.32 -11.25
CA ARG A 172 -18.79 28.41 -11.39
C ARG A 172 -18.35 29.66 -10.62
N GLU A 173 -17.83 29.49 -9.41
CA GLU A 173 -17.34 30.62 -8.62
C GLU A 173 -16.12 31.27 -9.26
N ILE A 174 -15.19 30.48 -9.80
CA ILE A 174 -14.07 31.01 -10.59
C ILE A 174 -14.59 31.76 -11.82
N ARG A 175 -15.49 31.18 -12.61
CA ARG A 175 -16.11 31.86 -13.76
C ARG A 175 -16.75 33.19 -13.39
N ARG A 176 -17.37 33.28 -12.21
CA ARG A 176 -17.97 34.52 -11.68
C ARG A 176 -16.90 35.55 -11.32
N LEU A 177 -15.85 35.13 -10.60
CA LEU A 177 -14.78 36.02 -10.13
C LEU A 177 -13.86 36.48 -11.26
N THR A 178 -13.70 35.69 -12.32
CA THR A 178 -12.72 35.95 -13.39
C THR A 178 -13.32 36.43 -14.70
N ARG A 179 -14.61 36.80 -14.72
CA ARG A 179 -15.31 37.21 -15.96
C ARG A 179 -14.64 38.39 -16.66
N ASP A 180 -14.20 39.38 -15.89
CA ASP A 180 -13.57 40.61 -16.37
C ASP A 180 -12.11 40.73 -15.92
N VAL A 181 -11.51 39.59 -15.56
CA VAL A 181 -10.13 39.52 -15.07
C VAL A 181 -9.19 39.19 -16.21
N ASP A 182 -8.14 40.00 -16.33
CA ASP A 182 -7.02 39.73 -17.22
C ASP A 182 -6.07 38.72 -16.55
N TRP A 183 -6.22 37.44 -16.91
CA TRP A 183 -5.46 36.33 -16.36
C TRP A 183 -3.94 36.45 -16.59
N SER A 184 -3.49 37.24 -17.58
CA SER A 184 -2.07 37.43 -17.88
C SER A 184 -1.32 38.24 -16.81
N ARG A 185 -2.07 38.93 -15.93
CA ARG A 185 -1.49 39.70 -14.81
C ARG A 185 -1.06 38.84 -13.64
N TYR A 186 -1.57 37.61 -13.57
CA TYR A 186 -1.32 36.71 -12.45
C TYR A 186 -0.39 35.58 -12.88
N GLU A 187 0.51 35.22 -11.99
CA GLU A 187 1.40 34.08 -12.13
C GLU A 187 0.75 32.79 -11.61
N GLY A 188 -0.31 32.91 -10.80
CA GLY A 188 -1.07 31.78 -10.28
C GLY A 188 -2.37 32.16 -9.58
N MET A 189 -3.06 31.14 -9.07
CA MET A 189 -4.29 31.27 -8.28
C MET A 189 -4.22 30.34 -7.06
N MET A 190 -4.45 30.88 -5.87
CA MET A 190 -4.45 30.13 -4.62
C MET A 190 -5.90 29.88 -4.17
N LEU A 191 -6.27 28.60 -4.08
CA LEU A 191 -7.50 28.17 -3.43
C LEU A 191 -7.20 27.91 -1.95
N LEU A 192 -7.71 28.78 -1.07
CA LEU A 192 -7.47 28.65 0.37
C LEU A 192 -7.91 27.27 0.89
N HIS A 193 -7.08 26.69 1.77
CA HIS A 193 -7.23 25.33 2.33
C HIS A 193 -7.12 24.16 1.34
N HIS A 194 -6.90 24.44 0.05
CA HIS A 194 -6.92 23.41 -1.00
C HIS A 194 -5.57 23.33 -1.73
N GLY A 195 -5.17 24.37 -2.48
CA GLY A 195 -3.92 24.31 -3.23
C GLY A 195 -3.71 25.44 -4.23
N LEU A 196 -2.59 25.36 -4.94
CA LEU A 196 -2.09 26.39 -5.85
C LEU A 196 -2.29 25.95 -7.31
N PHE A 197 -2.64 26.91 -8.17
CA PHE A 197 -2.67 26.76 -9.62
C PHE A 197 -1.63 27.68 -10.26
N THR A 198 -0.95 27.20 -11.30
CA THR A 198 -0.14 28.02 -12.21
C THR A 198 -0.43 27.65 -13.65
N TRP A 199 -0.10 28.56 -14.57
CA TRP A 199 -0.35 28.36 -15.99
C TRP A 199 0.62 29.14 -16.87
N SER A 200 0.77 28.70 -18.11
CA SER A 200 1.42 29.42 -19.22
C SER A 200 1.08 28.73 -20.55
N ASP A 201 1.35 29.38 -21.68
CA ASP A 201 1.37 28.74 -22.99
C ASP A 201 2.62 27.87 -23.21
N ASP A 202 3.62 28.01 -22.34
CA ASP A 202 4.84 27.20 -22.30
C ASP A 202 4.88 26.28 -21.07
N ALA A 203 5.22 25.00 -21.29
CA ALA A 203 5.23 23.99 -20.25
C ALA A 203 6.28 24.25 -19.16
N ARG A 204 7.45 24.79 -19.54
CA ARG A 204 8.52 25.12 -18.59
C ARG A 204 8.09 26.27 -17.72
N GLU A 205 7.57 27.33 -18.31
CA GLU A 205 7.14 28.51 -17.56
C GLU A 205 6.03 28.19 -16.56
N ALA A 206 5.02 27.39 -16.94
CA ALA A 206 3.97 26.95 -16.02
C ALA A 206 4.54 26.20 -14.80
N TYR A 207 5.47 25.26 -15.04
CA TYR A 207 6.17 24.50 -14.02
C TYR A 207 7.08 25.38 -13.14
N GLU A 208 7.91 26.23 -13.74
CA GLU A 208 8.85 27.10 -13.02
C GLU A 208 8.10 28.15 -12.18
N ARG A 209 6.93 28.64 -12.64
CA ARG A 209 6.03 29.47 -11.82
C ARG A 209 5.58 28.72 -10.57
N MET A 210 5.21 27.45 -10.69
CA MET A 210 4.82 26.62 -9.54
C MET A 210 5.97 26.55 -8.53
N ILE A 211 7.17 26.20 -9.01
CA ILE A 211 8.36 26.09 -8.16
C ILE A 211 8.68 27.45 -7.50
N ALA A 212 8.62 28.55 -8.24
CA ALA A 212 8.91 29.88 -7.72
C ALA A 212 7.92 30.31 -6.63
N LEU A 213 6.62 30.15 -6.85
CA LEU A 213 5.59 30.53 -5.87
C LEU A 213 5.68 29.68 -4.59
N VAL A 214 5.89 28.37 -4.73
CA VAL A 214 6.08 27.47 -3.58
C VAL A 214 7.35 27.83 -2.81
N THR A 215 8.42 28.19 -3.53
CA THR A 215 9.69 28.62 -2.89
C THR A 215 9.48 29.85 -2.02
N LEU A 216 8.65 30.81 -2.43
CA LEU A 216 8.33 31.97 -1.59
C LEU A 216 7.62 31.56 -0.30
N ALA A 217 6.71 30.59 -0.36
CA ALA A 217 6.06 30.06 0.84
C ALA A 217 7.05 29.33 1.76
N GLU A 218 7.98 28.54 1.21
CA GLU A 218 9.06 27.91 2.00
C GLU A 218 9.98 28.95 2.64
N GLU A 219 10.35 30.01 1.91
CA GLU A 219 11.16 31.12 2.42
C GLU A 219 10.42 31.90 3.52
N HIS A 220 9.11 32.10 3.37
CA HIS A 220 8.28 32.69 4.41
C HIS A 220 8.24 31.83 5.68
N LEU A 221 8.02 30.51 5.54
CA LEU A 221 8.09 29.58 6.66
C LEU A 221 9.47 29.60 7.32
N ALA A 222 10.55 29.70 6.55
CA ALA A 222 11.90 29.79 7.10
C ALA A 222 12.12 31.12 7.86
N ALA A 223 11.64 32.24 7.31
CA ALA A 223 11.77 33.56 7.92
C ALA A 223 11.01 33.65 9.27
N GLU A 224 9.87 32.97 9.38
CA GLU A 224 9.08 32.85 10.62
C GLU A 224 9.64 31.77 11.58
N GLY A 225 10.75 31.10 11.21
CA GLY A 225 11.34 30.00 12.00
C GLY A 225 10.52 28.70 12.00
N ALA A 226 9.47 28.62 11.20
CA ALA A 226 8.59 27.46 11.12
C ALA A 226 9.29 26.24 10.52
N MET A 227 10.19 26.42 9.54
CA MET A 227 10.89 25.29 8.89
C MET A 227 11.68 24.42 9.87
N ASP A 228 12.22 25.02 10.95
CA ASP A 228 12.98 24.34 12.00
C ASP A 228 12.13 23.94 13.22
N ALA A 229 10.84 24.27 13.22
CA ALA A 229 9.91 23.99 14.32
C ALA A 229 9.56 22.51 14.55
N PRO A 230 9.57 21.60 13.54
CA PRO A 230 9.26 20.20 13.78
C PRO A 230 10.13 19.58 14.88
N ALA A 231 9.48 18.99 15.88
CA ALA A 231 10.14 18.33 17.00
C ALA A 231 10.93 17.11 16.51
N LEU A 232 12.15 16.97 17.04
CA LEU A 232 13.04 15.86 16.73
C LEU A 232 13.39 15.10 18.01
N ALA A 233 13.16 13.80 18.03
CA ALA A 233 13.68 12.93 19.07
C ALA A 233 15.22 12.84 19.00
N ALA A 234 15.85 12.47 20.11
CA ALA A 234 17.30 12.32 20.18
C ALA A 234 17.83 11.22 19.24
N ALA A 235 17.08 10.14 19.09
CA ALA A 235 17.38 9.02 18.22
C ALA A 235 16.09 8.45 17.60
N PRO A 236 16.17 7.71 16.49
CA PRO A 236 15.06 6.91 16.01
C PRO A 236 14.62 5.88 17.07
N VAL A 237 13.32 5.57 17.09
CA VAL A 237 12.71 4.57 17.95
C VAL A 237 12.43 3.32 17.12
N GLU A 238 12.74 2.14 17.65
CA GLU A 238 12.26 0.88 17.09
C GLU A 238 10.96 0.45 17.78
N ALA A 239 9.99 -0.03 17.02
CA ALA A 239 8.75 -0.54 17.58
C ALA A 239 9.00 -1.85 18.36
N PRO A 240 8.52 -1.95 19.61
CA PRO A 240 8.38 -3.23 20.29
C PRO A 240 7.46 -4.16 19.47
N PRO A 241 7.95 -5.29 18.92
CA PRO A 241 7.20 -6.07 17.93
C PRO A 241 5.84 -6.57 18.44
N LEU A 242 5.76 -6.99 19.71
CA LEU A 242 4.51 -7.50 20.29
C LEU A 242 3.46 -6.41 20.48
N GLU A 243 3.86 -5.21 20.86
CA GLU A 243 2.94 -4.09 21.03
C GLU A 243 2.42 -3.61 19.68
N LEU A 244 3.30 -3.51 18.67
CA LEU A 244 2.88 -3.21 17.30
C LEU A 244 1.86 -4.22 16.77
N ALA A 245 2.08 -5.52 17.04
CA ALA A 245 1.11 -6.57 16.71
C ALA A 245 -0.23 -6.43 17.44
N ARG A 246 -0.24 -5.98 18.71
CA ARG A 246 -1.48 -5.67 19.45
C ARG A 246 -2.24 -4.50 18.83
N ILE A 247 -1.55 -3.42 18.49
CA ILE A 247 -2.15 -2.25 17.84
C ILE A 247 -2.76 -2.64 16.49
N ARG A 248 -1.99 -3.35 15.64
CA ARG A 248 -2.49 -3.87 14.36
C ARG A 248 -3.74 -4.74 14.54
N ARG A 249 -3.75 -5.60 15.57
CA ARG A 249 -4.89 -6.48 15.87
C ARG A 249 -6.13 -5.69 16.25
N ALA A 250 -6.00 -4.67 17.10
CA ALA A 250 -7.11 -3.80 17.50
C ALA A 250 -7.75 -3.14 16.27
N VAL A 251 -6.93 -2.54 15.39
CA VAL A 251 -7.40 -1.92 14.15
C VAL A 251 -8.05 -2.94 13.21
N SER A 252 -7.39 -4.08 12.97
CA SER A 252 -7.94 -5.14 12.09
C SER A 252 -9.31 -5.66 12.57
N ARG A 253 -9.48 -5.83 13.89
CA ARG A 253 -10.76 -6.25 14.48
C ARG A 253 -11.84 -5.20 14.28
N SER A 254 -11.52 -3.92 14.46
CA SER A 254 -12.48 -2.83 14.22
C SER A 254 -12.88 -2.73 12.75
N ALA A 255 -11.94 -2.98 11.82
CA ALA A 255 -12.18 -2.98 10.38
C ALA A 255 -12.95 -4.23 9.88
N GLY A 256 -12.95 -5.31 10.66
CA GLY A 256 -13.54 -6.59 10.27
C GLY A 256 -12.69 -7.42 9.28
N HIS A 257 -11.47 -6.96 8.96
CA HIS A 257 -10.54 -7.67 8.08
C HIS A 257 -9.09 -7.36 8.49
N ALA A 258 -8.13 -8.14 7.98
CA ALA A 258 -6.71 -7.89 8.24
C ALA A 258 -6.25 -6.58 7.56
N VAL A 259 -5.37 -5.84 8.23
CA VAL A 259 -4.66 -4.69 7.66
C VAL A 259 -3.15 -4.90 7.80
N VAL A 260 -2.34 -4.25 6.97
CA VAL A 260 -0.89 -4.11 7.19
C VAL A 260 -0.66 -2.86 8.03
N ALA A 261 0.27 -2.91 8.99
CA ALA A 261 0.69 -1.74 9.75
C ALA A 261 2.14 -1.35 9.43
N ARG A 262 2.36 -0.04 9.24
CA ARG A 262 3.66 0.57 8.95
C ARG A 262 4.03 1.52 10.07
N PHE A 263 5.00 1.13 10.88
CA PHE A 263 5.54 1.99 11.91
C PHE A 263 6.65 2.88 11.35
N SER A 264 6.59 4.16 11.68
CA SER A 264 7.70 5.11 11.53
C SER A 264 8.09 5.63 12.90
N GLY A 265 9.28 5.25 13.35
CA GLY A 265 9.96 5.81 14.52
C GLY A 265 11.15 6.67 14.11
N SER A 266 11.09 7.36 12.96
CA SER A 266 12.13 8.33 12.61
C SER A 266 12.22 9.42 13.68
N ARG A 267 13.32 10.19 13.70
CA ARG A 267 13.49 11.26 14.70
C ARG A 267 12.35 12.27 14.65
N GLU A 268 11.88 12.58 13.44
CA GLU A 268 10.75 13.46 13.18
C GLU A 268 9.43 12.85 13.69
N ALA A 269 9.15 11.59 13.36
CA ALA A 269 7.92 10.93 13.76
C ALA A 269 7.84 10.73 15.28
N ALA A 270 8.93 10.29 15.89
CA ALA A 270 9.03 10.14 17.35
C ALA A 270 8.98 11.51 18.04
N GLY A 271 9.65 12.52 17.49
CA GLY A 271 9.62 13.89 18.03
C GLY A 271 8.22 14.48 18.01
N PHE A 272 7.49 14.34 16.90
CA PHE A 272 6.08 14.72 16.81
C PHE A 272 5.22 13.98 17.83
N ALA A 273 5.35 12.65 17.92
CA ALA A 273 4.59 11.83 18.85
C ALA A 273 4.90 12.07 20.34
N SER A 274 6.03 12.71 20.65
CA SER A 274 6.48 13.03 22.00
C SER A 274 6.08 14.45 22.45
N ARG A 275 5.40 15.24 21.60
CA ARG A 275 4.93 16.57 22.03
C ARG A 275 3.85 16.43 23.10
N SER A 276 3.88 17.32 24.10
CA SER A 276 2.90 17.34 25.19
C SER A 276 1.47 17.62 24.71
N ASP A 277 1.32 18.34 23.60
CA ASP A 277 0.05 18.75 22.99
C ASP A 277 -0.36 17.86 21.80
N VAL A 278 0.37 16.77 21.50
CA VAL A 278 0.18 16.00 20.25
C VAL A 278 -1.24 15.46 20.07
N ALA A 279 -1.91 15.08 21.16
CA ALA A 279 -3.26 14.53 21.10
C ALA A 279 -4.29 15.59 20.65
N ASP A 280 -4.11 16.83 21.07
CA ASP A 280 -4.92 17.95 20.60
C ASP A 280 -4.53 18.30 19.16
N LEU A 281 -3.26 18.61 18.92
CA LEU A 281 -2.75 19.03 17.60
C LEU A 281 -3.11 18.05 16.49
N ALA A 282 -2.89 16.74 16.72
CA ALA A 282 -3.11 15.72 15.72
C ALA A 282 -4.60 15.50 15.38
N THR A 283 -5.51 15.91 16.25
CA THR A 283 -6.96 15.67 16.11
C THR A 283 -7.76 16.91 15.68
N ARG A 284 -7.08 18.02 15.34
CA ARG A 284 -7.77 19.24 14.84
C ARG A 284 -8.35 19.06 13.43
N GLY A 285 -7.69 18.30 12.56
CA GLY A 285 -8.15 18.03 11.19
C GLY A 285 -7.00 17.95 10.17
N PRO A 286 -7.27 17.50 8.94
CA PRO A 286 -6.26 17.18 7.93
C PRO A 286 -5.60 18.43 7.32
N VAL A 287 -4.48 18.23 6.60
CA VAL A 287 -3.81 19.29 5.81
C VAL A 287 -4.68 19.83 4.68
N THR A 288 -5.27 18.93 3.92
CA THR A 288 -6.19 19.25 2.81
C THR A 288 -7.39 18.29 2.90
N PRO A 289 -8.60 18.75 2.53
CA PRO A 289 -9.78 17.89 2.51
C PRO A 289 -9.57 16.66 1.61
N ASP A 290 -8.77 16.71 0.54
CA ASP A 290 -8.48 15.56 -0.34
C ASP A 290 -7.82 14.36 0.37
N HIS A 291 -7.13 14.57 1.50
CA HIS A 291 -6.45 13.48 2.21
C HIS A 291 -7.41 12.58 3.00
N VAL A 292 -8.61 13.08 3.33
CA VAL A 292 -9.54 12.40 4.26
C VAL A 292 -10.02 11.05 3.76
N ILE A 293 -10.12 10.88 2.44
CA ILE A 293 -10.50 9.59 1.85
C ILE A 293 -9.47 8.49 2.08
N ARG A 294 -8.21 8.86 2.37
CA ARG A 294 -7.12 7.91 2.68
C ARG A 294 -6.82 7.82 4.16
N THR A 295 -6.84 8.95 4.89
CA THR A 295 -6.39 9.01 6.28
C THR A 295 -7.50 9.07 7.31
N LYS A 296 -8.76 9.28 6.89
CA LYS A 296 -9.82 9.85 7.72
C LYS A 296 -9.47 11.27 8.19
N ARG A 297 -10.42 11.92 8.85
CA ARG A 297 -10.24 13.27 9.39
C ARG A 297 -9.13 13.38 10.43
N ILE A 298 -8.99 12.38 11.31
CA ILE A 298 -8.07 12.38 12.45
C ILE A 298 -7.42 11.00 12.65
N PRO A 299 -6.22 10.91 13.25
CA PRO A 299 -5.66 9.66 13.72
C PRO A 299 -6.33 9.17 15.00
N VAL A 300 -6.11 7.90 15.34
CA VAL A 300 -6.27 7.44 16.73
C VAL A 300 -5.02 7.79 17.53
N ILE A 301 -5.17 8.21 18.78
CA ILE A 301 -4.06 8.38 19.72
C ILE A 301 -3.94 7.09 20.52
N ILE A 302 -2.74 6.51 20.56
CA ILE A 302 -2.45 5.26 21.25
C ILE A 302 -1.43 5.51 22.36
N ASP A 303 -1.81 5.17 23.59
CA ASP A 303 -0.95 5.16 24.75
C ASP A 303 -0.60 3.70 25.10
N ASP A 304 -1.36 3.09 26.02
CA ASP A 304 -1.12 1.74 26.55
C ASP A 304 -2.29 0.75 26.36
N ALA A 305 -3.46 1.23 25.91
CA ALA A 305 -4.69 0.46 25.84
C ALA A 305 -5.30 0.42 24.41
N PRO A 306 -4.58 -0.15 23.42
CA PRO A 306 -4.92 0.01 22.01
C PRO A 306 -6.31 -0.50 21.63
N GLU A 307 -6.80 -1.59 22.24
CA GLU A 307 -8.15 -2.08 21.98
C GLU A 307 -9.24 -1.08 22.41
N ALA A 308 -9.08 -0.43 23.57
CA ALA A 308 -10.04 0.53 24.10
C ALA A 308 -9.99 1.85 23.31
N GLU A 309 -8.79 2.31 22.97
CA GLU A 309 -8.56 3.55 22.23
C GLU A 309 -9.07 3.46 20.80
N VAL A 310 -8.83 2.34 20.11
CA VAL A 310 -9.40 2.08 18.78
C VAL A 310 -10.92 1.99 18.84
N SER A 311 -11.49 1.37 19.89
CA SER A 311 -12.95 1.34 20.06
C SER A 311 -13.53 2.74 20.26
N ALA A 312 -12.90 3.56 21.10
CA ALA A 312 -13.32 4.94 21.34
C ALA A 312 -13.25 5.79 20.05
N PHE A 313 -12.21 5.60 19.23
CA PHE A 313 -12.10 6.23 17.92
C PHE A 313 -13.29 5.86 17.03
N VAL A 314 -13.64 4.57 16.94
CA VAL A 314 -14.75 4.08 16.11
C VAL A 314 -16.08 4.67 16.56
N ASP A 315 -16.33 4.75 17.88
CA ASP A 315 -17.56 5.34 18.41
C ASP A 315 -17.61 6.85 18.15
N ALA A 316 -16.48 7.56 18.29
CA ALA A 316 -16.38 8.97 17.93
C ALA A 316 -16.63 9.21 16.43
N TYR A 317 -16.10 8.33 15.56
CA TYR A 317 -16.33 8.40 14.11
C TYR A 317 -17.81 8.19 13.78
N ARG A 318 -18.49 7.23 14.43
CA ARG A 318 -19.94 7.02 14.26
C ARG A 318 -20.76 8.22 14.74
N ALA A 319 -20.36 8.85 15.84
CA ALA A 319 -21.01 10.06 16.34
C ALA A 319 -20.80 11.26 15.41
N TYR A 320 -19.60 11.37 14.80
CA TYR A 320 -19.31 12.33 13.74
C TYR A 320 -20.22 12.10 12.52
N PHE A 321 -20.34 10.86 12.05
CA PHE A 321 -21.27 10.53 10.96
C PHE A 321 -22.72 10.89 11.28
N ALA A 322 -23.22 10.48 12.44
CA ALA A 322 -24.61 10.72 12.84
C ALA A 322 -24.98 12.20 13.00
N ARG A 323 -24.01 13.08 13.27
CA ARG A 323 -24.24 14.52 13.44
C ARG A 323 -24.32 15.28 12.12
N HIS A 324 -23.71 14.77 11.05
CA HIS A 324 -23.66 15.43 9.74
C HIS A 324 -24.48 14.74 8.65
N ASP A 325 -24.81 13.45 8.81
CA ASP A 325 -25.68 12.75 7.87
C ASP A 325 -27.09 13.37 7.86
N THR A 326 -27.60 13.62 6.66
CA THR A 326 -28.95 14.15 6.41
C THR A 326 -29.96 13.04 6.12
N GLY A 327 -29.56 11.77 6.28
CA GLY A 327 -30.38 10.57 6.13
C GLY A 327 -30.26 9.87 4.77
N SER A 328 -29.27 10.26 3.96
CA SER A 328 -29.07 9.73 2.60
C SER A 328 -27.76 8.96 2.42
N LEU A 329 -26.82 9.08 3.37
CA LEU A 329 -25.49 8.51 3.27
C LEU A 329 -25.39 7.17 3.99
N THR A 330 -24.43 6.33 3.57
CA THR A 330 -24.02 5.13 4.32
C THR A 330 -22.73 5.43 5.06
N CYS A 331 -22.67 5.09 6.35
CA CYS A 331 -21.47 5.27 7.15
C CYS A 331 -20.30 4.47 6.54
N LEU A 332 -19.22 5.17 6.19
CA LEU A 332 -17.99 4.53 5.73
C LEU A 332 -17.37 3.69 6.86
N GLU A 333 -16.50 2.77 6.47
CA GLU A 333 -15.75 1.93 7.40
C GLU A 333 -15.03 2.80 8.45
N PRO A 334 -15.31 2.61 9.77
CA PRO A 334 -14.97 3.58 10.82
C PRO A 334 -13.61 3.36 11.49
N SER A 335 -12.84 2.33 11.12
CA SER A 335 -11.53 2.07 11.70
C SER A 335 -10.51 3.16 11.36
N PRO A 336 -9.53 3.42 12.26
CA PRO A 336 -8.50 4.41 11.99
C PRO A 336 -7.59 3.96 10.85
N ARG A 337 -7.16 4.92 10.03
CA ARG A 337 -6.19 4.69 8.95
C ARG A 337 -4.76 4.96 9.40
N TRP A 338 -4.57 5.73 10.46
CA TRP A 338 -3.26 5.93 11.08
C TRP A 338 -3.41 6.26 12.57
N ALA A 339 -2.31 6.13 13.29
CA ALA A 339 -2.22 6.36 14.72
C ALA A 339 -0.99 7.20 15.07
N VAL A 340 -1.12 8.06 16.07
CA VAL A 340 0.01 8.60 16.81
C VAL A 340 0.23 7.70 18.02
N TRP A 341 1.37 7.03 18.08
CA TRP A 341 1.77 6.21 19.22
C TRP A 341 2.66 7.05 20.14
N ARG A 342 2.09 7.49 21.27
CA ARG A 342 2.71 8.48 22.14
C ARG A 342 4.13 8.07 22.52
N ASP A 343 5.04 9.04 22.45
CA ASP A 343 6.47 8.94 22.75
C ASP A 343 7.26 7.94 21.87
N LYS A 344 6.63 7.34 20.85
CA LYS A 344 7.25 6.30 20.01
C LYS A 344 7.29 6.68 18.53
N GLY A 345 6.19 7.17 17.97
CA GLY A 345 6.13 7.53 16.56
C GLY A 345 4.73 7.45 15.97
N VAL A 346 4.67 7.13 14.67
CA VAL A 346 3.42 7.08 13.91
C VAL A 346 3.24 5.70 13.29
N ILE A 347 1.99 5.22 13.24
CA ILE A 347 1.63 3.96 12.57
C ILE A 347 0.60 4.23 11.50
N ALA A 348 0.84 3.78 10.26
CA ALA A 348 -0.14 3.80 9.19
C ALA A 348 -0.73 2.40 8.95
N PHE A 349 -2.02 2.34 8.63
CA PHE A 349 -2.76 1.11 8.38
C PHE A 349 -3.33 1.11 6.96
N GLY A 350 -3.28 -0.05 6.29
CA GLY A 350 -3.85 -0.21 4.97
C GLY A 350 -4.30 -1.63 4.67
N THR A 351 -5.24 -1.78 3.75
CA THR A 351 -5.70 -3.09 3.24
C THR A 351 -4.60 -3.85 2.49
N SER A 352 -3.53 -3.17 2.10
CA SER A 352 -2.31 -3.73 1.53
C SER A 352 -1.10 -2.95 2.03
N ALA A 353 0.08 -3.53 1.84
CA ALA A 353 1.34 -2.85 2.12
C ALA A 353 1.48 -1.52 1.36
N LYS A 354 1.05 -1.48 0.09
CA LYS A 354 1.04 -0.25 -0.71
C LYS A 354 0.12 0.81 -0.12
N ALA A 355 -1.11 0.43 0.23
CA ALA A 355 -2.06 1.37 0.84
C ALA A 355 -1.55 1.91 2.19
N ALA A 356 -0.91 1.07 3.00
CA ALA A 356 -0.30 1.50 4.26
C ALA A 356 0.89 2.46 4.03
N ASP A 357 1.71 2.25 2.99
CA ASP A 357 2.79 3.16 2.61
C ASP A 357 2.23 4.53 2.15
N GLN A 358 1.12 4.55 1.40
CA GLN A 358 0.44 5.79 1.00
C GLN A 358 -0.03 6.61 2.21
N VAL A 359 -0.66 5.93 3.18
CA VAL A 359 -1.10 6.58 4.42
C VAL A 359 0.08 7.04 5.26
N ALA A 360 1.19 6.27 5.30
CA ALA A 360 2.41 6.65 6.02
C ALA A 360 3.03 7.94 5.46
N ASP A 361 3.05 8.08 4.14
CA ASP A 361 3.52 9.31 3.49
C ASP A 361 2.63 10.51 3.85
N ILE A 362 1.31 10.37 3.73
CA ILE A 362 0.39 11.47 4.09
C ILE A 362 0.53 11.85 5.57
N ALA A 363 0.63 10.86 6.46
CA ALA A 363 0.80 11.09 7.89
C ALA A 363 2.11 11.83 8.22
N ARG A 364 3.22 11.49 7.53
CA ARG A 364 4.52 12.17 7.69
C ARG A 364 4.41 13.66 7.32
N HIS A 365 3.81 13.96 6.17
CA HIS A 365 3.63 15.34 5.70
C HIS A 365 2.68 16.11 6.63
N THR A 366 1.60 15.46 7.06
CA THR A 366 0.63 16.01 8.01
C THR A 366 1.28 16.41 9.34
N ALA A 367 2.09 15.53 9.93
CA ALA A 367 2.81 15.81 11.18
C ALA A 367 3.77 17.01 11.05
N ARG A 368 4.35 17.22 9.87
CA ARG A 368 5.22 18.37 9.59
C ARG A 368 4.43 19.66 9.43
N CYS A 369 3.38 19.67 8.60
CA CYS A 369 2.52 20.83 8.37
C CYS A 369 1.85 21.32 9.66
N PHE A 370 1.40 20.41 10.53
CA PHE A 370 0.85 20.78 11.84
C PHE A 370 1.84 21.60 12.67
N GLN A 371 3.11 21.18 12.71
CA GLN A 371 4.13 21.86 13.50
C GLN A 371 4.57 23.18 12.88
N TRP A 372 4.59 23.27 11.54
CA TRP A 372 4.79 24.54 10.86
C TRP A 372 3.64 25.52 11.14
N GLY A 373 2.39 25.06 11.11
CA GLY A 373 1.23 25.89 11.46
C GLY A 373 1.27 26.37 12.91
N GLU A 374 1.62 25.50 13.86
CA GLU A 374 1.82 25.90 15.27
C GLU A 374 2.90 27.00 15.42
N ALA A 375 3.98 26.93 14.64
CA ALA A 375 4.99 27.98 14.63
C ALA A 375 4.49 29.31 14.05
N LEU A 376 3.50 29.27 13.15
CA LEU A 376 2.81 30.46 12.62
C LEU A 376 1.66 30.97 13.53
N GLY A 377 1.53 30.43 14.75
CA GLY A 377 0.53 30.84 15.73
C GLY A 377 -0.65 29.88 15.91
N GLY A 378 -0.67 28.76 15.19
CA GLY A 378 -1.64 27.68 15.38
C GLY A 378 -1.98 26.92 14.09
N TRP A 379 -2.45 25.69 14.22
CA TRP A 379 -3.05 24.94 13.11
C TRP A 379 -4.58 25.09 13.06
N THR A 380 -5.11 25.62 11.95
CA THR A 380 -6.54 25.87 11.69
C THR A 380 -6.99 25.17 10.40
N PRO A 381 -7.48 23.91 10.48
CA PRO A 381 -8.03 23.22 9.31
C PRO A 381 -9.43 23.75 8.96
N LEU A 382 -10.00 23.23 7.89
CA LEU A 382 -11.39 23.49 7.54
C LEU A 382 -12.36 23.07 8.67
N PRO A 383 -13.54 23.72 8.77
CA PRO A 383 -14.61 23.28 9.64
C PRO A 383 -14.97 21.80 9.47
N GLU A 384 -15.41 21.17 10.55
CA GLU A 384 -15.78 19.75 10.58
C GLU A 384 -16.82 19.37 9.51
N ALA A 385 -17.77 20.26 9.22
CA ALA A 385 -18.82 20.03 8.22
C ALA A 385 -18.27 19.97 6.78
N ASP A 386 -17.34 20.85 6.43
CA ASP A 386 -16.72 20.88 5.09
C ASP A 386 -15.83 19.64 4.87
N ILE A 387 -15.15 19.19 5.93
CA ILE A 387 -14.38 17.94 5.91
C ILE A 387 -15.32 16.73 5.72
N PHE A 388 -16.47 16.72 6.41
CA PHE A 388 -17.47 15.66 6.25
C PHE A 388 -18.03 15.62 4.84
N GLU A 389 -18.36 16.78 4.28
CA GLU A 389 -18.86 16.89 2.91
C GLU A 389 -17.85 16.28 1.92
N MET A 390 -16.55 16.61 2.04
CA MET A 390 -15.51 16.00 1.21
C MET A 390 -15.37 14.48 1.44
N GLU A 391 -15.34 14.03 2.69
CA GLU A 391 -15.14 12.62 3.01
C GLU A 391 -16.27 11.74 2.46
N TYR A 392 -17.50 12.24 2.45
CA TYR A 392 -18.67 11.51 1.97
C TYR A 392 -19.07 11.87 0.53
N TRP A 393 -18.28 12.72 -0.15
CA TRP A 393 -18.53 13.08 -1.54
C TRP A 393 -18.28 11.88 -2.47
N GLU A 394 -19.31 11.46 -3.20
CA GLU A 394 -19.26 10.25 -4.05
C GLU A 394 -18.14 10.32 -5.11
N LEU A 395 -17.89 11.50 -5.68
CA LEU A 395 -16.85 11.68 -6.70
C LEU A 395 -15.45 11.57 -6.11
N GLU A 396 -15.24 12.01 -4.87
CA GLU A 396 -13.96 11.87 -4.18
C GLU A 396 -13.72 10.41 -3.79
N GLN A 397 -14.74 9.75 -3.23
CA GLN A 397 -14.70 8.31 -2.92
C GLN A 397 -14.42 7.46 -4.17
N ALA A 398 -14.92 7.86 -5.34
CA ALA A 398 -14.65 7.15 -6.59
C ALA A 398 -13.16 7.09 -6.97
N LYS A 399 -12.30 7.99 -6.44
CA LYS A 399 -10.84 7.96 -6.65
C LYS A 399 -10.19 6.72 -6.02
N LEU A 400 -10.82 6.10 -5.02
CA LEU A 400 -10.35 4.85 -4.41
C LEU A 400 -10.65 3.61 -5.28
N GLY A 401 -11.38 3.78 -6.38
CA GLY A 401 -11.80 2.71 -7.28
C GLY A 401 -13.05 1.99 -6.80
N LYS A 402 -13.68 1.22 -7.70
CA LYS A 402 -14.81 0.37 -7.33
C LYS A 402 -14.32 -0.82 -6.51
N PRO A 403 -15.02 -1.23 -5.44
CA PRO A 403 -14.66 -2.43 -4.70
C PRO A 403 -14.74 -3.66 -5.63
N SER A 404 -13.59 -4.18 -6.05
CA SER A 404 -13.52 -5.57 -6.54
C SER A 404 -13.59 -6.51 -5.34
N ALA A 405 -14.02 -7.76 -5.54
CA ALA A 405 -13.91 -8.77 -4.50
C ALA A 405 -12.47 -8.79 -3.97
N PRO A 406 -12.24 -8.61 -2.65
CA PRO A 406 -10.89 -8.54 -2.12
C PRO A 406 -10.18 -9.89 -2.34
N PRO A 407 -8.87 -9.88 -2.62
CA PRO A 407 -8.08 -11.10 -2.65
C PRO A 407 -8.23 -11.92 -1.34
N PRO A 408 -8.20 -13.26 -1.38
CA PRO A 408 -8.51 -14.09 -0.20
C PRO A 408 -7.64 -13.86 1.03
N LEU A 409 -6.42 -13.34 0.84
CA LEU A 409 -5.45 -13.05 1.90
C LEU A 409 -5.12 -11.55 2.00
N GLN A 410 -6.00 -10.68 1.50
CA GLN A 410 -5.80 -9.23 1.57
C GLN A 410 -5.48 -8.79 3.01
N GLY A 411 -4.38 -8.02 3.14
CA GLY A 411 -3.93 -7.44 4.41
C GLY A 411 -3.30 -8.45 5.38
N LYS A 412 -3.25 -9.74 5.04
CA LYS A 412 -2.58 -10.77 5.85
C LYS A 412 -1.06 -10.63 5.75
N VAL A 413 -0.34 -11.04 6.79
CA VAL A 413 1.12 -11.12 6.81
C VAL A 413 1.54 -12.59 6.89
N ALA A 414 2.37 -13.02 5.93
CA ALA A 414 2.86 -14.38 5.81
C ALA A 414 4.38 -14.47 5.93
N LEU A 415 4.88 -15.52 6.58
CA LEU A 415 6.29 -15.86 6.62
C LEU A 415 6.49 -17.26 6.03
N VAL A 416 7.39 -17.39 5.06
CA VAL A 416 7.68 -18.64 4.35
C VAL A 416 9.16 -18.99 4.46
N THR A 417 9.46 -20.16 5.03
CA THR A 417 10.84 -20.66 5.13
C THR A 417 11.21 -21.54 3.92
N GLY A 418 12.47 -21.54 3.50
CA GLY A 418 12.91 -22.30 2.32
C GLY A 418 12.38 -21.71 1.01
N ALA A 419 12.35 -20.38 0.92
CA ALA A 419 11.67 -19.62 -0.13
C ALA A 419 12.55 -19.24 -1.33
N ALA A 420 13.83 -19.64 -1.38
CA ALA A 420 14.71 -19.31 -2.51
C ALA A 420 14.34 -20.05 -3.80
N GLY A 421 13.72 -21.23 -3.71
CA GLY A 421 13.34 -22.04 -4.87
C GLY A 421 12.26 -23.09 -4.59
N GLY A 422 11.81 -23.77 -5.66
CA GLY A 422 10.86 -24.87 -5.59
C GLY A 422 9.54 -24.53 -4.88
N ILE A 423 9.07 -25.47 -4.05
CA ILE A 423 7.78 -25.38 -3.32
C ILE A 423 7.68 -24.09 -2.49
N GLY A 424 8.71 -23.75 -1.72
CA GLY A 424 8.65 -22.58 -0.84
C GLY A 424 8.52 -21.26 -1.61
N ARG A 425 9.26 -21.12 -2.72
CA ARG A 425 9.14 -19.97 -3.62
C ARG A 425 7.74 -19.88 -4.23
N ALA A 426 7.22 -21.00 -4.75
CA ALA A 426 5.89 -21.05 -5.35
C ALA A 426 4.79 -20.68 -4.32
N ILE A 427 4.93 -21.13 -3.06
CA ILE A 427 4.02 -20.75 -1.98
C ILE A 427 4.12 -19.24 -1.71
N ALA A 428 5.33 -18.69 -1.54
CA ALA A 428 5.53 -17.27 -1.29
C ALA A 428 4.92 -16.39 -2.40
N GLU A 429 5.15 -16.73 -3.67
CA GLU A 429 4.59 -16.03 -4.83
C GLU A 429 3.05 -16.14 -4.88
N ARG A 430 2.50 -17.31 -4.54
CA ARG A 430 1.04 -17.51 -4.48
C ARG A 430 0.39 -16.70 -3.37
N LEU A 431 0.95 -16.70 -2.16
CA LEU A 431 0.42 -15.92 -1.03
C LEU A 431 0.44 -14.42 -1.35
N ARG A 432 1.52 -13.92 -1.98
CA ARG A 432 1.60 -12.54 -2.47
C ARG A 432 0.49 -12.21 -3.47
N ARG A 433 0.32 -13.08 -4.48
CA ARG A 433 -0.75 -12.93 -5.50
C ARG A 433 -2.15 -12.92 -4.89
N ASP A 434 -2.36 -13.71 -3.84
CA ASP A 434 -3.63 -13.78 -3.11
C ASP A 434 -3.81 -12.62 -2.11
N GLY A 435 -2.89 -11.63 -2.08
CA GLY A 435 -3.02 -10.34 -1.40
C GLY A 435 -2.27 -10.21 -0.06
N ALA A 436 -1.47 -11.20 0.34
CA ALA A 436 -0.69 -11.15 1.56
C ALA A 436 0.62 -10.36 1.39
N ALA A 437 1.06 -9.69 2.46
CA ALA A 437 2.45 -9.28 2.59
C ALA A 437 3.32 -10.48 2.98
N VAL A 438 4.45 -10.70 2.31
CA VAL A 438 5.24 -11.94 2.41
C VAL A 438 6.67 -11.65 2.87
N CYS A 439 7.08 -12.34 3.93
CA CYS A 439 8.46 -12.48 4.36
C CYS A 439 9.01 -13.85 3.89
N ALA A 440 9.97 -13.84 2.97
CA ALA A 440 10.63 -15.01 2.42
C ALA A 440 11.98 -15.23 3.12
N LEU A 441 12.15 -16.39 3.75
CA LEU A 441 13.39 -16.79 4.44
C LEU A 441 14.05 -17.96 3.71
N ASP A 442 15.36 -17.93 3.56
CA ASP A 442 16.15 -19.07 3.08
C ASP A 442 17.59 -18.98 3.58
N LEU A 443 18.31 -20.10 3.59
CA LEU A 443 19.75 -20.12 3.82
C LEU A 443 20.52 -19.55 2.62
N SER A 444 19.99 -19.75 1.41
CA SER A 444 20.61 -19.28 0.17
C SER A 444 20.37 -17.79 -0.06
N GLU A 445 21.42 -17.06 -0.44
CA GLU A 445 21.33 -15.67 -0.87
C GLU A 445 20.41 -15.47 -2.09
N ALA A 446 20.10 -16.54 -2.84
CA ALA A 446 19.15 -16.48 -3.95
C ALA A 446 17.76 -15.98 -3.53
N VAL A 447 17.38 -16.09 -2.25
CA VAL A 447 16.13 -15.52 -1.72
C VAL A 447 16.10 -13.99 -1.88
N LEU A 448 17.24 -13.31 -1.89
CA LEU A 448 17.34 -11.87 -2.10
C LEU A 448 16.92 -11.44 -3.52
N GLY A 449 16.83 -12.39 -4.45
CA GLY A 449 16.25 -12.22 -5.79
C GLY A 449 14.72 -12.33 -5.82
N PHE A 450 14.05 -12.55 -4.68
CA PHE A 450 12.61 -12.37 -4.58
C PHE A 450 12.28 -10.89 -4.82
N GLU A 451 11.29 -10.62 -5.67
CA GLU A 451 10.92 -9.26 -6.09
C GLU A 451 10.78 -8.34 -4.87
N ARG A 452 11.57 -7.26 -4.81
CA ARG A 452 11.50 -6.27 -3.73
C ARG A 452 10.37 -5.29 -4.02
N SER A 453 9.36 -5.28 -3.17
CA SER A 453 8.20 -4.41 -3.29
C SER A 453 7.69 -4.02 -1.90
N ALA A 454 6.65 -3.18 -1.86
CA ALA A 454 6.01 -2.78 -0.61
C ALA A 454 5.58 -4.01 0.23
N ASP A 455 5.02 -5.01 -0.42
CA ASP A 455 4.43 -6.22 0.18
C ASP A 455 5.42 -7.38 0.36
N THR A 456 6.71 -7.21 0.09
CA THR A 456 7.68 -8.30 0.20
C THR A 456 8.89 -7.94 1.05
N MET A 457 9.45 -8.95 1.71
CA MET A 457 10.72 -8.87 2.39
C MET A 457 11.44 -10.21 2.23
N ALA A 458 12.72 -10.19 1.85
CA ALA A 458 13.53 -11.40 1.72
C ALA A 458 14.73 -11.31 2.66
N LEU A 459 14.97 -12.37 3.43
CA LEU A 459 16.08 -12.42 4.40
C LEU A 459 16.82 -13.75 4.29
N VAL A 460 18.14 -13.66 4.32
CA VAL A 460 19.00 -14.83 4.52
C VAL A 460 18.92 -15.23 5.99
N CYS A 461 18.49 -16.46 6.26
CA CYS A 461 18.27 -16.96 7.61
C CYS A 461 18.52 -18.48 7.66
N ASP A 462 19.49 -18.88 8.48
CA ASP A 462 19.64 -20.28 8.87
C ASP A 462 18.60 -20.62 9.95
N VAL A 463 17.57 -21.36 9.55
CA VAL A 463 16.48 -21.76 10.44
C VAL A 463 16.92 -22.74 11.55
N THR A 464 18.13 -23.29 11.47
CA THR A 464 18.71 -24.10 12.56
C THR A 464 19.28 -23.23 13.69
N VAL A 465 19.48 -21.93 13.47
CA VAL A 465 19.99 -20.98 14.47
C VAL A 465 18.83 -20.21 15.10
N GLY A 466 18.60 -20.45 16.40
CA GLY A 466 17.42 -19.92 17.11
C GLY A 466 17.34 -18.39 17.12
N ASP A 467 18.46 -17.70 17.36
CA ASP A 467 18.50 -16.24 17.40
C ASP A 467 18.25 -15.62 16.01
N ALA A 468 18.79 -16.24 14.96
CA ALA A 468 18.55 -15.80 13.58
C ALA A 468 17.06 -15.92 13.21
N VAL A 469 16.40 -17.02 13.62
CA VAL A 469 14.96 -17.20 13.45
C VAL A 469 14.17 -16.13 14.20
N GLN A 470 14.50 -15.87 15.46
CA GLN A 470 13.84 -14.85 16.27
C GLN A 470 13.95 -13.47 15.61
N SER A 471 15.17 -13.06 15.22
CA SER A 471 15.41 -11.79 14.53
C SER A 471 14.64 -11.68 13.21
N ALA A 472 14.57 -12.75 12.42
CA ALA A 472 13.86 -12.76 11.15
C ALA A 472 12.33 -12.63 11.32
N VAL A 473 11.76 -13.30 12.33
CA VAL A 473 10.34 -13.17 12.68
C VAL A 473 10.03 -11.74 13.16
N GLU A 474 10.85 -11.18 14.04
CA GLU A 474 10.64 -9.81 14.52
C GLU A 474 10.82 -8.77 13.40
N ALA A 475 11.76 -8.97 12.47
CA ALA A 475 11.90 -8.10 11.30
C ALA A 475 10.63 -8.11 10.44
N CYS A 476 10.00 -9.27 10.26
CA CYS A 476 8.72 -9.39 9.55
C CYS A 476 7.63 -8.56 10.26
N VAL A 477 7.53 -8.70 11.58
CA VAL A 477 6.56 -7.97 12.39
C VAL A 477 6.83 -6.47 12.41
N ARG A 478 8.08 -6.02 12.52
CA ARG A 478 8.42 -4.58 12.43
C ARG A 478 8.08 -4.02 11.06
N ARG A 479 8.26 -4.80 10.00
CA ARG A 479 7.96 -4.37 8.62
C ARG A 479 6.46 -4.28 8.35
N PHE A 480 5.68 -5.28 8.73
CA PHE A 480 4.27 -5.44 8.31
C PHE A 480 3.24 -5.32 9.44
N GLY A 481 3.71 -5.23 10.68
CA GLY A 481 2.91 -5.01 11.87
C GLY A 481 2.42 -6.26 12.59
N GLY A 482 2.71 -7.47 12.10
CA GLY A 482 2.21 -8.70 12.72
C GLY A 482 2.57 -9.95 11.93
N LEU A 483 1.97 -11.09 12.29
CA LEU A 483 2.11 -12.36 11.58
C LEU A 483 0.78 -13.14 11.66
N ASP A 484 0.23 -13.50 10.50
CA ASP A 484 -1.02 -14.26 10.41
C ASP A 484 -0.78 -15.66 9.84
N VAL A 485 0.18 -15.82 8.92
CA VAL A 485 0.45 -17.09 8.25
C VAL A 485 1.90 -17.49 8.43
N LEU A 486 2.14 -18.70 8.93
CA LEU A 486 3.47 -19.33 8.91
C LEU A 486 3.44 -20.53 7.96
N VAL A 487 4.28 -20.50 6.93
CA VAL A 487 4.56 -21.67 6.09
C VAL A 487 5.91 -22.26 6.47
N SER A 488 5.85 -23.35 7.23
CA SER A 488 7.01 -24.09 7.69
C SER A 488 7.40 -25.14 6.64
N ASN A 489 8.27 -24.73 5.71
CA ASN A 489 8.62 -25.48 4.50
C ASN A 489 10.11 -25.87 4.40
N ALA A 490 11.03 -25.15 5.04
CA ALA A 490 12.46 -25.41 4.93
C ALA A 490 12.78 -26.88 5.24
N GLY A 491 13.62 -27.49 4.42
CA GLY A 491 13.97 -28.90 4.57
C GLY A 491 14.80 -29.39 3.40
N ASN A 492 15.46 -30.54 3.61
CA ASN A 492 16.27 -31.17 2.58
C ASN A 492 16.10 -32.69 2.62
N PHE A 493 16.18 -33.32 1.45
CA PHE A 493 16.29 -34.76 1.32
C PHE A 493 17.79 -35.12 1.23
N PRO A 494 18.39 -35.73 2.28
CA PRO A 494 19.79 -36.16 2.24
C PRO A 494 20.00 -37.26 1.18
N PRO A 495 21.25 -37.53 0.77
CA PRO A 495 21.57 -38.70 -0.06
C PRO A 495 20.94 -39.99 0.47
N SER A 496 20.61 -40.91 -0.44
CA SER A 496 19.93 -42.16 -0.07
C SER A 496 20.95 -43.18 0.45
N GLU A 497 20.77 -43.63 1.70
CA GLU A 497 21.75 -44.49 2.40
C GLU A 497 21.06 -45.62 3.18
N ALA A 498 21.65 -46.82 3.14
CA ALA A 498 21.20 -47.96 3.94
C ALA A 498 21.43 -47.71 5.44
N LEU A 499 20.62 -48.33 6.30
CA LEU A 499 20.62 -48.06 7.75
C LEU A 499 21.99 -48.24 8.42
N ASP A 500 22.74 -49.24 8.00
CA ASP A 500 24.07 -49.60 8.49
C ASP A 500 25.20 -48.68 7.99
N ALA A 501 24.89 -47.79 7.04
CA ALA A 501 25.85 -46.85 6.45
C ALA A 501 25.63 -45.39 6.86
N ILE A 502 24.56 -45.07 7.60
CA ILE A 502 24.25 -43.69 7.97
C ILE A 502 25.24 -43.20 9.02
N ASP A 503 25.95 -42.12 8.71
CA ASP A 503 26.79 -41.39 9.66
C ASP A 503 25.96 -40.64 10.71
N ASP A 504 26.38 -40.69 11.97
CA ASP A 504 25.69 -40.05 13.10
C ASP A 504 25.53 -38.53 12.90
N ALA A 505 26.54 -37.86 12.34
CA ALA A 505 26.46 -36.43 12.09
C ALA A 505 25.52 -36.11 10.92
N ALA A 506 25.46 -36.95 9.88
CA ALA A 506 24.48 -36.84 8.80
C ALA A 506 23.04 -37.04 9.31
N TRP A 507 22.84 -38.04 10.17
CA TRP A 507 21.58 -38.26 10.88
C TRP A 507 21.16 -37.02 11.67
N GLN A 508 22.05 -36.50 12.52
CA GLN A 508 21.75 -35.36 13.38
C GLN A 508 21.45 -34.09 12.56
N ARG A 509 22.23 -33.81 11.50
CA ARG A 509 21.94 -32.68 10.59
C ARG A 509 20.56 -32.80 9.95
N CYS A 510 20.14 -34.01 9.57
CA CYS A 510 18.81 -34.25 9.02
C CYS A 510 17.71 -33.95 10.04
N LEU A 511 17.87 -34.38 11.30
CA LEU A 511 16.92 -34.06 12.36
C LEU A 511 16.91 -32.56 12.69
N ASP A 512 18.08 -31.93 12.78
CA ASP A 512 18.20 -30.52 13.11
C ASP A 512 17.49 -29.63 12.09
N LEU A 513 17.65 -29.94 10.81
CA LEU A 513 16.99 -29.22 9.73
C LEU A 513 15.51 -29.60 9.59
N ASN A 514 15.17 -30.88 9.44
CA ASN A 514 13.81 -31.29 9.06
C ASN A 514 12.82 -31.43 10.23
N LEU A 515 13.29 -31.30 11.48
CA LEU A 515 12.46 -31.37 12.69
C LEU A 515 12.74 -30.20 13.63
N THR A 516 13.96 -30.09 14.15
CA THR A 516 14.27 -29.13 15.22
C THR A 516 14.10 -27.68 14.77
N SER A 517 14.46 -27.36 13.51
CA SER A 517 14.27 -26.02 12.94
C SER A 517 12.80 -25.59 12.91
N HIS A 518 11.89 -26.49 12.52
CA HIS A 518 10.45 -26.20 12.46
C HIS A 518 9.88 -25.88 13.84
N MET A 519 10.32 -26.60 14.88
CA MET A 519 9.98 -26.27 16.27
C MET A 519 10.49 -24.87 16.64
N LYS A 520 11.75 -24.54 16.32
CA LYS A 520 12.34 -23.21 16.59
C LYS A 520 11.55 -22.08 15.91
N VAL A 521 11.20 -22.28 14.63
CA VAL A 521 10.39 -21.33 13.84
C VAL A 521 8.99 -21.17 14.42
N MET A 522 8.30 -22.27 14.74
CA MET A 522 6.99 -22.20 15.39
C MET A 522 7.07 -21.47 16.74
N ARG A 523 8.05 -21.79 17.58
CA ARG A 523 8.24 -21.16 18.89
C ARG A 523 8.44 -19.64 18.79
N ALA A 524 9.24 -19.18 17.83
CA ALA A 524 9.45 -17.74 17.60
C ALA A 524 8.19 -17.04 17.03
N ALA A 525 7.42 -17.74 16.20
CA ALA A 525 6.24 -17.19 15.54
C ALA A 525 4.98 -17.14 16.42
N VAL A 526 4.80 -18.10 17.32
CA VAL A 526 3.57 -18.28 18.13
C VAL A 526 3.12 -16.99 18.85
N PRO A 527 3.99 -16.22 19.54
CA PRO A 527 3.57 -14.99 20.20
C PRO A 527 2.90 -13.97 19.27
N PHE A 528 3.30 -13.94 18.00
CA PHE A 528 2.72 -13.04 16.99
C PHE A 528 1.51 -13.65 16.30
N LEU A 529 1.51 -14.97 16.05
CA LEU A 529 0.35 -15.69 15.52
C LEU A 529 -0.86 -15.57 16.46
N GLU A 530 -0.67 -15.58 17.77
CA GLU A 530 -1.74 -15.35 18.77
C GLU A 530 -2.42 -13.98 18.62
N LEU A 531 -1.70 -13.01 18.10
CA LEU A 531 -2.17 -11.66 17.80
C LEU A 531 -2.61 -11.50 16.33
N GLY A 532 -2.42 -12.53 15.51
CA GLY A 532 -2.81 -12.55 14.11
C GLY A 532 -4.32 -12.55 13.90
N ILE A 533 -4.70 -12.32 12.65
CA ILE A 533 -6.08 -12.34 12.16
C ILE A 533 -6.26 -13.66 11.41
N ASP A 534 -7.20 -14.50 11.86
CA ASP A 534 -7.40 -15.87 11.38
C ASP A 534 -6.09 -16.68 11.23
N PRO A 535 -5.25 -16.74 12.28
CA PRO A 535 -3.88 -17.21 12.17
C PRO A 535 -3.79 -18.69 11.75
N SER A 536 -2.81 -19.00 10.90
CA SER A 536 -2.62 -20.33 10.31
C SER A 536 -1.16 -20.72 10.18
N VAL A 537 -0.85 -21.95 10.53
CA VAL A 537 0.43 -22.62 10.28
C VAL A 537 0.19 -23.72 9.25
N VAL A 538 0.95 -23.67 8.16
CA VAL A 538 0.97 -24.70 7.13
C VAL A 538 2.34 -25.36 7.15
N VAL A 539 2.39 -26.66 7.39
CA VAL A 539 3.64 -27.42 7.45
C VAL A 539 3.78 -28.28 6.20
N VAL A 540 4.89 -28.13 5.49
CA VAL A 540 5.21 -28.99 4.34
C VAL A 540 5.92 -30.24 4.86
N ALA A 541 5.13 -31.30 5.06
CA ALA A 541 5.60 -32.61 5.46
C ALA A 541 6.08 -33.40 4.22
N SER A 542 5.74 -34.68 4.12
CA SER A 542 6.12 -35.50 2.97
C SER A 542 5.26 -36.75 2.86
N LYS A 543 5.11 -37.24 1.63
CA LYS A 543 4.61 -38.59 1.33
C LYS A 543 5.39 -39.73 2.03
N ASN A 544 6.64 -39.50 2.45
CA ASN A 544 7.41 -40.50 3.20
C ASN A 544 6.81 -40.83 4.59
N VAL A 545 5.88 -40.02 5.10
CA VAL A 545 5.17 -40.32 6.35
C VAL A 545 4.24 -41.53 6.20
N PRO A 546 3.26 -41.52 5.27
CA PRO A 546 2.41 -42.70 5.04
C PRO A 546 3.12 -43.82 4.25
N ALA A 547 4.05 -43.49 3.35
CA ALA A 547 4.64 -44.48 2.44
C ALA A 547 6.15 -44.28 2.23
N PRO A 548 6.99 -44.64 3.22
CA PRO A 548 8.45 -44.48 3.15
C PRO A 548 9.11 -45.40 2.10
N GLY A 549 10.33 -45.06 1.70
CA GLY A 549 11.14 -45.85 0.76
C GLY A 549 12.48 -46.31 1.36
N PRO A 550 13.09 -47.38 0.83
CA PRO A 550 14.45 -47.76 1.16
C PRO A 550 15.42 -46.60 0.98
N GLY A 551 16.40 -46.50 1.88
CA GLY A 551 17.43 -45.48 1.83
C GLY A 551 16.99 -44.08 2.28
N ALA A 552 15.83 -43.93 2.92
CA ALA A 552 15.29 -42.64 3.36
C ALA A 552 15.08 -42.58 4.88
N ALA A 553 15.86 -43.31 5.67
CA ALA A 553 15.57 -43.52 7.09
C ALA A 553 15.56 -42.21 7.90
N ALA A 554 16.65 -41.42 7.83
CA ALA A 554 16.76 -40.14 8.53
C ALA A 554 15.66 -39.16 8.10
N TYR A 555 15.43 -39.03 6.79
CA TYR A 555 14.40 -38.15 6.25
C TYR A 555 12.99 -38.57 6.69
N SER A 556 12.65 -39.86 6.54
CA SER A 556 11.32 -40.38 6.88
C SER A 556 11.06 -40.27 8.38
N ALA A 557 12.04 -40.59 9.22
CA ALA A 557 11.95 -40.41 10.68
C ALA A 557 11.73 -38.92 11.03
N SER A 558 12.51 -38.02 10.44
CA SER A 558 12.38 -36.58 10.70
C SER A 558 11.02 -36.02 10.27
N LYS A 559 10.51 -36.40 9.08
CA LYS A 559 9.21 -35.94 8.59
C LYS A 559 8.03 -36.58 9.34
N ALA A 560 8.15 -37.82 9.78
CA ALA A 560 7.15 -38.45 10.65
C ALA A 560 7.10 -37.75 12.02
N ALA A 561 8.26 -37.44 12.60
CA ALA A 561 8.37 -36.67 13.83
C ALA A 561 7.81 -35.25 13.66
N LEU A 562 8.09 -34.58 12.53
CA LEU A 562 7.55 -33.25 12.22
C LEU A 562 6.02 -33.28 12.10
N THR A 563 5.47 -34.30 11.44
CA THR A 563 4.02 -34.51 11.37
C THR A 563 3.43 -34.71 12.76
N GLN A 564 4.04 -35.53 13.61
CA GLN A 564 3.55 -35.72 14.98
C GLN A 564 3.66 -34.44 15.82
N LEU A 565 4.78 -33.71 15.72
CA LEU A 565 4.96 -32.40 16.35
C LEU A 565 3.86 -31.42 15.89
N SER A 566 3.53 -31.40 14.61
CA SER A 566 2.51 -30.49 14.05
C SER A 566 1.10 -30.85 14.55
N ARG A 567 0.82 -32.13 14.82
CA ARG A 567 -0.44 -32.55 15.47
C ARG A 567 -0.51 -32.05 16.92
N VAL A 568 0.60 -32.12 17.65
CA VAL A 568 0.69 -31.55 19.01
C VAL A 568 0.50 -30.04 18.96
N ALA A 569 1.17 -29.35 18.04
CA ALA A 569 0.99 -27.91 17.84
C ALA A 569 -0.45 -27.53 17.49
N ALA A 570 -1.16 -28.35 16.70
CA ALA A 570 -2.58 -28.14 16.42
C ALA A 570 -3.43 -28.18 17.71
N LEU A 571 -3.13 -29.09 18.64
CA LEU A 571 -3.82 -29.19 19.93
C LEU A 571 -3.49 -28.01 20.85
N GLU A 572 -2.21 -27.63 20.94
CA GLU A 572 -1.73 -26.58 21.83
C GLU A 572 -2.13 -25.17 21.38
N LEU A 573 -2.20 -24.95 20.06
CA LEU A 573 -2.47 -23.64 19.49
C LEU A 573 -3.95 -23.41 19.15
N ALA A 574 -4.79 -24.46 19.11
CA ALA A 574 -6.22 -24.32 18.90
C ALA A 574 -6.94 -23.44 19.94
N PRO A 575 -6.66 -23.52 21.26
CA PRO A 575 -7.24 -22.61 22.26
C PRO A 575 -6.88 -21.13 22.03
N LYS A 576 -5.79 -20.89 21.29
CA LYS A 576 -5.32 -19.56 20.90
C LYS A 576 -5.87 -19.09 19.55
N GLY A 577 -6.71 -19.92 18.90
CA GLY A 577 -7.30 -19.63 17.59
C GLY A 577 -6.38 -19.85 16.40
N VAL A 578 -5.19 -20.43 16.60
CA VAL A 578 -4.24 -20.71 15.50
C VAL A 578 -4.48 -22.10 14.93
N ARG A 579 -4.72 -22.17 13.62
CA ARG A 579 -4.89 -23.44 12.91
C ARG A 579 -3.53 -23.99 12.51
N VAL A 580 -3.36 -25.31 12.54
CA VAL A 580 -2.13 -25.97 12.09
C VAL A 580 -2.50 -27.13 11.18
N ASN A 581 -2.12 -27.07 9.90
CA ASN A 581 -2.42 -28.12 8.92
C ASN A 581 -1.16 -28.53 8.17
N MET A 582 -1.16 -29.75 7.60
CA MET A 582 0.00 -30.33 6.94
C MET A 582 -0.30 -30.78 5.52
N LEU A 583 0.70 -30.58 4.66
CA LEU A 583 0.73 -31.02 3.27
C LEU A 583 1.69 -32.19 3.14
N HIS A 584 1.33 -33.20 2.34
CA HIS A 584 2.20 -34.33 2.03
C HIS A 584 2.46 -34.42 0.52
N PRO A 585 3.37 -33.59 -0.02
CA PRO A 585 3.74 -33.67 -1.44
C PRO A 585 4.48 -34.98 -1.77
N ASP A 586 4.26 -35.48 -2.98
CA ASP A 586 5.05 -36.54 -3.61
C ASP A 586 5.56 -36.08 -4.98
N LYS A 587 6.78 -36.50 -5.34
CA LYS A 587 7.33 -36.36 -6.70
C LYS A 587 7.20 -34.95 -7.33
N VAL A 588 7.53 -33.92 -6.56
CA VAL A 588 7.60 -32.53 -7.04
C VAL A 588 9.01 -32.24 -7.55
N PHE A 589 9.18 -32.20 -8.88
CA PHE A 589 10.49 -32.17 -9.52
C PHE A 589 10.97 -30.79 -9.97
N ASP A 590 10.08 -29.80 -10.03
CA ASP A 590 10.41 -28.40 -10.36
C ASP A 590 11.04 -27.66 -9.16
N THR A 591 11.95 -28.34 -8.44
CA THR A 591 12.67 -27.82 -7.28
C THR A 591 14.17 -28.00 -7.47
N GLY A 592 14.98 -27.11 -6.87
CA GLY A 592 16.44 -27.22 -6.93
C GLY A 592 17.03 -28.49 -6.28
N LEU A 593 16.20 -29.31 -5.63
CA LEU A 593 16.60 -30.58 -5.02
C LEU A 593 16.82 -31.68 -6.08
N TRP A 594 16.20 -31.57 -7.25
CA TRP A 594 16.23 -32.58 -8.32
C TRP A 594 17.04 -32.10 -9.53
N SER A 595 18.11 -32.82 -9.87
CA SER A 595 18.78 -32.67 -11.17
C SER A 595 18.23 -33.69 -12.17
N ASP A 596 18.34 -33.40 -13.47
CA ASP A 596 17.95 -34.33 -14.53
C ASP A 596 18.66 -35.69 -14.41
N GLU A 597 19.89 -35.69 -13.90
CA GLU A 597 20.63 -36.91 -13.59
C GLU A 597 19.98 -37.71 -12.44
N LYS A 598 19.65 -37.06 -11.32
CA LYS A 598 18.95 -37.72 -10.19
C LYS A 598 17.59 -38.28 -10.61
N ILE A 599 16.84 -37.54 -11.42
CA ILE A 599 15.53 -37.99 -11.92
C ILE A 599 15.71 -39.21 -12.82
N ARG A 600 16.66 -39.20 -13.76
CA ARG A 600 16.98 -40.34 -14.61
C ARG A 600 17.40 -41.58 -13.82
N LEU A 601 18.30 -41.42 -12.84
CA LEU A 601 18.74 -42.53 -11.98
C LEU A 601 17.57 -43.15 -11.19
N ARG A 602 16.67 -42.32 -10.66
CA ARG A 602 15.49 -42.80 -9.93
C ARG A 602 14.50 -43.47 -10.86
N ALA A 603 14.21 -42.90 -12.03
CA ALA A 603 13.33 -43.50 -13.02
C ALA A 603 13.85 -44.89 -13.45
N ALA A 604 15.15 -45.00 -13.73
CA ALA A 604 15.82 -46.25 -14.08
C ALA A 604 15.75 -47.29 -12.95
N HIS A 605 15.91 -46.88 -11.69
CA HIS A 605 15.75 -47.77 -10.53
C HIS A 605 14.37 -48.43 -10.46
N TYR A 606 13.32 -47.72 -10.92
CA TYR A 606 11.96 -48.26 -11.00
C TYR A 606 11.63 -48.89 -12.37
N GLY A 607 12.60 -48.99 -13.29
CA GLY A 607 12.38 -49.53 -14.63
C GLY A 607 11.42 -48.68 -15.48
N LEU A 608 11.38 -47.37 -15.24
CA LEU A 608 10.50 -46.42 -15.93
C LEU A 608 11.28 -45.37 -16.70
N GLU A 609 10.69 -44.90 -17.80
CA GLU A 609 11.09 -43.65 -18.46
C GLU A 609 10.81 -42.45 -17.56
N VAL A 610 11.60 -41.37 -17.68
CA VAL A 610 11.47 -40.18 -16.81
C VAL A 610 10.05 -39.61 -16.81
N GLU A 611 9.44 -39.43 -17.97
CA GLU A 611 8.08 -38.88 -18.08
C GLU A 611 7.03 -39.79 -17.41
N ARG A 612 7.20 -41.11 -17.57
CA ARG A 612 6.31 -42.08 -16.91
C ARG A 612 6.55 -42.13 -15.41
N TYR A 613 7.79 -41.96 -14.96
CA TYR A 613 8.13 -41.87 -13.54
C TYR A 613 7.52 -40.61 -12.91
N LYS A 614 7.59 -39.47 -13.59
CA LYS A 614 6.98 -38.21 -13.14
C LYS A 614 5.47 -38.31 -12.93
N ARG A 615 4.81 -39.11 -13.77
CA ARG A 615 3.35 -39.33 -13.77
C ARG A 615 2.94 -40.67 -13.15
N SER A 616 3.82 -41.28 -12.36
CA SER A 616 3.54 -42.57 -11.72
C SER A 616 2.70 -42.38 -10.44
N ASN A 617 1.46 -41.95 -10.65
CA ASN A 617 0.37 -41.83 -9.68
C ASN A 617 -0.96 -42.22 -10.38
N LEU A 618 -2.02 -42.43 -9.60
CA LEU A 618 -3.30 -42.95 -10.11
C LEU A 618 -3.97 -42.02 -11.13
N LEU A 619 -3.76 -40.70 -11.04
CA LEU A 619 -4.30 -39.72 -11.99
C LEU A 619 -3.45 -39.58 -13.26
N GLY A 620 -2.22 -40.09 -13.28
CA GLY A 620 -1.31 -39.98 -14.43
C GLY A 620 -0.84 -38.55 -14.70
N VAL A 621 -0.77 -37.69 -13.68
CA VAL A 621 -0.41 -36.27 -13.80
C VAL A 621 0.96 -35.98 -13.19
N GLU A 622 1.64 -34.93 -13.65
CA GLU A 622 2.84 -34.42 -12.97
C GLU A 622 2.41 -33.45 -11.87
N VAL A 623 2.96 -33.62 -10.66
CA VAL A 623 2.67 -32.73 -9.52
C VAL A 623 3.74 -31.65 -9.45
N MET A 624 3.32 -30.39 -9.47
CA MET A 624 4.21 -29.23 -9.54
C MET A 624 4.22 -28.45 -8.23
N SER A 625 5.23 -27.62 -8.04
CA SER A 625 5.32 -26.71 -6.89
C SER A 625 4.12 -25.75 -6.82
N ALA A 626 3.55 -25.40 -7.98
CA ALA A 626 2.33 -24.59 -8.09
C ALA A 626 1.08 -25.27 -7.48
N ASP A 627 0.98 -26.60 -7.57
CA ASP A 627 -0.14 -27.36 -6.99
C ASP A 627 -0.07 -27.36 -5.47
N VAL A 628 1.14 -27.57 -4.93
CA VAL A 628 1.41 -27.46 -3.48
C VAL A 628 1.13 -26.04 -3.00
N ALA A 629 1.54 -25.03 -3.76
CA ALA A 629 1.29 -23.63 -3.44
C ALA A 629 -0.19 -23.27 -3.41
N ALA A 630 -0.98 -23.81 -4.35
CA ALA A 630 -2.42 -23.59 -4.39
C ALA A 630 -3.11 -24.13 -3.14
N LEU A 631 -2.76 -25.34 -2.70
CA LEU A 631 -3.33 -25.92 -1.49
C LEU A 631 -2.83 -25.22 -0.22
N ALA A 632 -1.54 -24.86 -0.16
CA ALA A 632 -1.00 -24.10 0.98
C ALA A 632 -1.73 -22.77 1.18
N ALA A 633 -1.99 -22.02 0.10
CA ALA A 633 -2.75 -20.78 0.16
C ALA A 633 -4.22 -21.01 0.59
N ALA A 634 -4.87 -22.07 0.10
CA ALA A 634 -6.21 -22.44 0.55
C ALA A 634 -6.25 -22.80 2.05
N MET A 635 -5.23 -23.52 2.55
CA MET A 635 -5.08 -23.85 3.97
C MET A 635 -4.81 -22.62 4.84
N ALA A 636 -4.06 -21.65 4.33
CA ALA A 636 -3.82 -20.37 4.99
C ALA A 636 -5.10 -19.51 5.04
N GLY A 637 -5.92 -19.56 3.98
CA GLY A 637 -7.08 -18.70 3.79
C GLY A 637 -8.40 -19.18 4.40
N PRO A 638 -9.51 -18.51 4.04
CA PRO A 638 -10.83 -18.73 4.64
C PRO A 638 -11.43 -20.11 4.35
N THR A 639 -11.00 -20.79 3.29
CA THR A 639 -11.48 -22.14 2.92
C THR A 639 -11.24 -23.15 4.05
N PHE A 640 -10.14 -23.01 4.81
CA PHE A 640 -9.79 -23.89 5.92
C PHE A 640 -10.11 -23.27 7.30
N ARG A 641 -10.97 -22.24 7.38
CA ARG A 641 -11.26 -21.54 8.65
C ARG A 641 -11.74 -22.44 9.79
N THR A 642 -12.35 -23.58 9.46
CA THR A 642 -12.87 -24.59 10.42
C THR A 642 -12.06 -25.88 10.43
N THR A 643 -10.80 -25.84 9.97
CA THR A 643 -9.95 -27.02 9.80
C THR A 643 -8.60 -26.81 10.46
N THR A 644 -8.26 -27.68 11.41
CA THR A 644 -6.96 -27.77 12.08
C THR A 644 -6.60 -29.24 12.29
N GLY A 645 -5.32 -29.58 12.30
CA GLY A 645 -4.79 -30.93 12.38
C GLY A 645 -4.96 -31.78 11.11
N ALA A 646 -5.43 -31.19 10.00
CA ALA A 646 -5.62 -31.92 8.76
C ALA A 646 -4.28 -32.26 8.11
N GLN A 647 -4.22 -33.45 7.50
CA GLN A 647 -3.10 -33.95 6.73
C GLN A 647 -3.61 -34.25 5.33
N VAL A 648 -3.13 -33.52 4.33
CA VAL A 648 -3.65 -33.61 2.96
C VAL A 648 -2.53 -33.99 1.99
N PRO A 649 -2.67 -35.11 1.24
CA PRO A 649 -1.71 -35.48 0.21
C PRO A 649 -1.82 -34.57 -1.01
N VAL A 650 -0.66 -34.31 -1.64
CA VAL A 650 -0.54 -33.64 -2.94
C VAL A 650 0.34 -34.51 -3.82
N ASP A 651 -0.23 -35.59 -4.36
CA ASP A 651 0.54 -36.69 -4.93
C ASP A 651 -0.08 -37.33 -6.19
N GLY A 652 -1.22 -36.82 -6.68
CA GLY A 652 -1.96 -37.39 -7.81
C GLY A 652 -2.55 -38.78 -7.52
N GLY A 653 -2.67 -39.16 -6.25
CA GLY A 653 -3.08 -40.48 -5.79
C GLY A 653 -1.93 -41.47 -5.77
N ASN A 654 -1.17 -41.52 -4.68
CA ASN A 654 -0.14 -42.55 -4.48
C ASN A 654 -0.79 -43.84 -3.95
N ASP A 655 -0.64 -44.95 -4.67
CA ASP A 655 -1.23 -46.27 -4.35
C ASP A 655 -0.77 -46.86 -3.01
N ARG A 656 0.36 -46.39 -2.47
CA ARG A 656 0.87 -46.80 -1.15
C ARG A 656 0.32 -45.95 -0.01
N VAL A 657 -0.41 -44.88 -0.30
CA VAL A 657 -0.96 -43.93 0.68
C VAL A 657 -2.46 -44.09 0.88
N ILE A 658 -3.20 -44.50 -0.17
CA ILE A 658 -4.67 -44.59 -0.20
C ILE A 658 -5.20 -45.83 0.53
#